data_AF-A0A954FNW2-F1
#
_entry.id   AF-A0A954FNW2-F1
#
_cell.length_a   1.000
_cell.length_b   1.000
_cell.length_c   1.000
_cell.angle_alpha   90.00
_cell.angle_beta   90.00
_cell.angle_gamma   90.00
#
_symmetry.space_group_name_H-M   'P 1'
#
loop_
_entity.id
_entity.type
_entity.pdbx_description
1 polymer ?
#
loop_
_entity_poly.entity_id
_entity_poly.type
_entity_poly.pdbx_seq_one_letter_code
_entity_poly.pdbx_strand_id
1 'polypeptide(L)'
;MKSVFSAIVLLILPLTGFAVESGDELDQEVIAIFKQKCTVCHDDRPGDSGGTVQNLLDLKAISHGEAGYIDESEPGDSYLATIIREDQMPLPKWKDDIIWAGPLSAAQKATVLKWIERGGASESFTGKAREDRQDISEQQITETIADDLLALDGATLKNARYLTLTNLHNRDTVSKEELDLYREGMVKMLNSVSRSSDVLGMPDAPAVNRVVAVDRDATIYRFDLRDIGWESGDWERIIRHYPYGLIHRDGAGKSIGSLTDSSFPLARADWFVFAVSQAPLYHELLGIGSSLSELEMKLGIDRLQNIREFKVARAAFANSRVSVNNRLVERHFFTGGYYHISYDCFANTGRSNFFEFPLGPDKTFDTEFSFEFDGGEVIYSLPNGFQAYVLATSQGKRLSIAPSAVVHDDSMPAGAILNGISCISCHYKGTKPENPEQAKRLDQLREMALSNPRRFKAQDRERIDQLYPGAERFGELLEADRESWLSALQKAGITSIGPQEPVRALFDSFTRNLDLETAAAEFGLSVAAFEEKLNTESETRQLVTRLRVQGVQRQLFVEEFRKIAELSGLGEPREFELLKVPYFGHDPEAPADSAQTSAQAPTTTAAAETQLLRTSNRPASMTVSMGELADRKTFFNDETIPCRIKANEDCFVTILGIDPNGEVSCLLPNKWKHETDGSQWWSPLKLKANQTLEITPTTVGFELFAQAPHGVTTLRVIVTRSGPLKMKLDDRVKADLSSKGIPSLGFASAKGIGARPAASNQSVTNPDRPAIPGNLLARPLSETFAPNDWATAEWTFFTKSGSQ
;
A
#
# COMPACT_ATOMS: atom_id res chain seq x y z
N MET A 1 -15.49 73.38 32.68
CA MET A 1 -14.41 73.40 31.67
C MET A 1 -13.51 72.21 31.90
N LYS A 2 -13.51 71.29 30.93
CA LYS A 2 -12.67 70.10 30.67
C LYS A 2 -11.70 69.63 31.77
N SER A 3 -12.03 68.49 32.40
CA SER A 3 -11.09 67.65 33.16
C SER A 3 -10.40 66.67 32.21
N VAL A 4 -9.07 66.57 32.34
CA VAL A 4 -8.20 65.65 31.62
C VAL A 4 -8.37 64.25 32.21
N PHE A 5 -8.82 63.30 31.39
CA PHE A 5 -8.74 61.85 31.65
C PHE A 5 -7.77 61.26 30.62
N SER A 6 -6.67 60.69 31.10
CA SER A 6 -5.80 59.80 30.31
C SER A 6 -6.59 58.52 29.98
N ALA A 7 -6.85 58.30 28.69
CA ALA A 7 -7.32 57.01 28.21
C ALA A 7 -6.10 56.12 27.92
N ILE A 8 -5.89 55.11 28.77
CA ILE A 8 -5.09 53.93 28.45
C ILE A 8 -5.90 53.13 27.43
N VAL A 9 -5.43 53.12 26.18
CA VAL A 9 -5.97 52.23 25.15
C VAL A 9 -5.47 50.83 25.46
N LEU A 10 -6.34 50.01 26.08
CA LEU A 10 -6.14 48.57 26.21
C LEU A 10 -6.32 47.97 24.82
N LEU A 11 -5.22 47.59 24.18
CA LEU A 11 -5.23 46.85 22.92
C LEU A 11 -5.71 45.43 23.23
N ILE A 12 -7.00 45.16 23.02
CA ILE A 12 -7.53 43.79 23.00
C ILE A 12 -7.17 43.20 21.64
N LEU A 13 -6.05 42.47 21.60
CA LEU A 13 -5.75 41.54 20.51
C LEU A 13 -6.82 40.43 20.54
N PRO A 14 -7.43 40.06 19.40
CA PRO A 14 -8.24 38.87 19.34
C PRO A 14 -7.29 37.68 19.56
N LEU A 15 -7.49 36.96 20.66
CA LEU A 15 -6.95 35.62 20.85
C LEU A 15 -7.49 34.77 19.71
N THR A 16 -6.68 34.61 18.67
CA THR A 16 -6.84 33.52 17.71
C THR A 16 -6.78 32.24 18.52
N GLY A 17 -7.93 31.57 18.66
CA GLY A 17 -7.99 30.21 19.16
C GLY A 17 -7.21 29.32 18.20
N PHE A 18 -5.92 29.16 18.46
CA PHE A 18 -5.22 27.96 18.05
C PHE A 18 -6.02 26.79 18.64
N ALA A 19 -6.34 25.80 17.82
CA ALA A 19 -6.91 24.56 18.30
C ALA A 19 -6.05 24.11 19.50
N VAL A 20 -6.65 24.01 20.67
CA VAL A 20 -5.98 23.49 21.85
C VAL A 20 -5.60 22.06 21.45
N GLU A 21 -4.29 21.78 21.35
CA GLU A 21 -3.81 20.42 21.11
C GLU A 21 -4.46 19.51 22.17
N SER A 22 -5.01 18.38 21.75
CA SER A 22 -5.79 17.47 22.60
C SER A 22 -5.00 17.00 23.83
N GLY A 23 -5.70 16.61 24.90
CA GLY A 23 -5.12 16.12 26.16
C GLY A 23 -4.98 17.14 27.28
N ASP A 24 -4.37 16.71 28.39
CA ASP A 24 -4.07 17.58 29.53
C ASP A 24 -2.73 18.34 29.34
N GLU A 25 -2.40 19.22 30.28
CA GLU A 25 -1.19 20.06 30.23
C GLU A 25 0.09 19.22 30.04
N LEU A 26 0.14 18.01 30.60
CA LEU A 26 1.30 17.13 30.46
C LEU A 26 1.38 16.51 29.07
N ASP A 27 0.25 16.13 28.46
CA ASP A 27 0.21 15.65 27.07
C ASP A 27 0.68 16.73 26.09
N GLN A 28 0.22 17.97 26.30
CA GLN A 28 0.59 19.13 25.48
C GLN A 28 2.09 19.44 25.58
N GLU A 29 2.65 19.41 26.79
CA GLU A 29 4.09 19.60 27.00
C GLU A 29 4.91 18.51 26.28
N VAL A 30 4.47 17.26 26.32
CA VAL A 30 5.16 16.14 25.64
C VAL A 30 5.05 16.26 24.12
N ILE A 31 3.90 16.63 23.58
CA ILE A 31 3.73 16.90 22.14
C ILE A 31 4.68 17.99 21.67
N ALA A 32 4.75 19.10 22.41
CA ALA A 32 5.66 20.20 22.08
C ALA A 32 7.12 19.73 22.08
N ILE A 33 7.51 18.89 23.05
CA ILE A 33 8.85 18.31 23.13
C ILE A 33 9.13 17.39 21.94
N PHE A 34 8.25 16.42 21.64
CA PHE A 34 8.45 15.48 20.53
C PHE A 34 8.49 16.19 19.18
N LYS A 35 7.58 17.14 18.95
CA LYS A 35 7.55 17.98 17.75
C LYS A 35 8.84 18.75 17.55
N GLN A 36 9.42 19.30 18.62
CA GLN A 36 10.66 20.08 18.53
C GLN A 36 11.93 19.21 18.41
N LYS A 37 11.95 18.04 19.06
CA LYS A 37 13.19 17.31 19.35
C LYS A 37 13.33 15.99 18.60
N CYS A 38 12.21 15.38 18.20
CA CYS A 38 12.17 13.98 17.77
C CYS A 38 11.61 13.80 16.36
N THR A 39 10.51 14.49 16.00
CA THR A 39 9.79 14.29 14.73
C THR A 39 10.67 14.48 13.49
N VAL A 40 11.65 15.39 13.51
CA VAL A 40 12.54 15.64 12.36
C VAL A 40 13.29 14.36 11.90
N CYS A 41 13.66 13.48 12.83
CA CYS A 41 14.38 12.24 12.52
C CYS A 41 13.49 10.99 12.49
N HIS A 42 12.38 11.01 13.25
CA HIS A 42 11.48 9.86 13.38
C HIS A 42 10.29 9.90 12.39
N ASP A 43 9.80 11.10 12.05
CA ASP A 43 8.56 11.28 11.28
C ASP A 43 8.78 12.02 9.94
N ASP A 44 9.56 13.12 9.93
CA ASP A 44 9.71 13.97 8.73
C ASP A 44 10.70 13.40 7.69
N ARG A 45 11.71 12.65 8.16
CA ARG A 45 12.74 11.99 7.33
C ARG A 45 13.18 10.66 7.98
N PRO A 46 12.31 9.64 8.03
CA PRO A 46 12.67 8.34 8.58
C PRO A 46 13.81 7.69 7.75
N GLY A 47 14.79 7.09 8.44
CA GLY A 47 15.94 6.38 7.85
C GLY A 47 16.75 5.62 8.93
N ASP A 48 17.98 5.16 8.62
CA ASP A 48 18.88 4.24 9.41
C ASP A 48 19.06 4.50 10.94
N SER A 49 18.47 5.54 11.50
CA SER A 49 18.66 6.01 12.89
C SER A 49 17.35 6.34 13.63
N GLY A 50 16.20 6.35 12.94
CA GLY A 50 14.88 6.55 13.56
C GLY A 50 14.32 5.32 14.30
N GLY A 51 14.98 4.17 14.18
CA GLY A 51 14.45 2.91 14.72
C GLY A 51 13.09 2.55 14.10
N THR A 52 12.30 1.73 14.81
CA THR A 52 10.93 1.34 14.41
C THR A 52 9.85 2.34 14.84
N VAL A 53 10.24 3.43 15.53
CA VAL A 53 9.29 4.40 16.11
C VAL A 53 8.97 5.49 15.09
N GLN A 54 7.70 5.59 14.72
CA GLN A 54 7.14 6.59 13.81
C GLN A 54 5.82 7.13 14.36
N ASN A 55 5.37 8.28 13.83
CA ASN A 55 4.15 8.99 14.26
C ASN A 55 4.22 9.39 15.74
N LEU A 56 5.32 10.02 16.15
CA LEU A 56 5.57 10.35 17.56
C LEU A 56 4.53 11.30 18.18
N LEU A 57 3.71 11.97 17.36
CA LEU A 57 2.63 12.82 17.85
C LEU A 57 1.32 12.07 18.10
N ASP A 58 1.22 10.80 17.71
CA ASP A 58 0.13 9.91 18.12
C ASP A 58 0.46 9.30 19.49
N LEU A 59 0.25 10.10 20.55
CA LEU A 59 0.55 9.63 21.91
C LEU A 59 -0.30 8.41 22.32
N LYS A 60 -1.47 8.19 21.71
CA LYS A 60 -2.31 7.00 21.96
C LYS A 60 -1.61 5.75 21.44
N ALA A 61 -1.06 5.80 20.23
CA ALA A 61 -0.26 4.71 19.68
C ALA A 61 1.04 4.47 20.45
N ILE A 62 1.67 5.49 21.02
CA ILE A 62 2.85 5.31 21.89
C ILE A 62 2.47 4.64 23.22
N SER A 63 1.32 5.02 23.78
CA SER A 63 0.88 4.55 25.10
C SER A 63 0.34 3.12 25.07
N HIS A 64 -0.34 2.74 23.98
CA HIS A 64 -1.07 1.47 23.86
C HIS A 64 -0.71 0.66 22.60
N GLY A 65 0.37 1.00 21.92
CA GLY A 65 0.78 0.34 20.67
C GLY A 65 1.39 -1.04 20.88
N GLU A 66 1.24 -1.92 19.90
CA GLU A 66 1.79 -3.29 19.89
C GLU A 66 3.33 -3.34 20.06
N ALA A 67 4.02 -2.23 19.80
CA ALA A 67 5.47 -2.11 19.92
C ALA A 67 5.97 -1.96 21.38
N GLY A 68 5.07 -1.81 22.36
CA GLY A 68 5.43 -1.89 23.79
C GLY A 68 6.35 -0.78 24.31
N TYR A 69 6.25 0.44 23.76
CA TYR A 69 7.12 1.55 24.16
C TYR A 69 6.90 1.99 25.62
N ILE A 70 5.67 1.83 26.12
CA ILE A 70 5.30 1.97 27.52
C ILE A 70 4.73 0.63 27.99
N ASP A 71 5.30 0.10 29.07
CA ASP A 71 4.74 -1.05 29.79
C ASP A 71 3.62 -0.54 30.71
N GLU A 72 2.38 -0.96 30.48
CA GLU A 72 1.23 -0.51 31.28
C GLU A 72 1.31 -0.99 32.74
N SER A 73 1.99 -2.11 32.99
CA SER A 73 2.11 -2.70 34.33
C SER A 73 3.28 -2.10 35.13
N GLU A 74 4.38 -1.76 34.45
CA GLU A 74 5.56 -1.13 35.04
C GLU A 74 6.06 0.07 34.20
N PRO A 75 5.30 1.19 34.12
CA PRO A 75 5.61 2.26 33.19
C PRO A 75 7.00 2.89 33.40
N GLY A 76 7.48 2.92 34.65
CA GLY A 76 8.80 3.42 34.99
C GLY A 76 9.96 2.63 34.36
N ASP A 77 9.77 1.36 34.02
CA ASP A 77 10.81 0.47 33.46
C ASP A 77 10.63 0.23 31.95
N SER A 78 9.71 0.97 31.35
CA SER A 78 9.44 0.95 29.91
C SER A 78 10.71 1.18 29.06
N TYR A 79 10.74 0.58 27.87
CA TYR A 79 11.83 0.77 26.91
C TYR A 79 12.07 2.24 26.59
N LEU A 80 11.00 3.02 26.40
CA LEU A 80 11.10 4.46 26.16
C LEU A 80 11.69 5.21 27.36
N ALA A 81 11.35 4.82 28.59
CA ALA A 81 11.93 5.43 29.80
C ALA A 81 13.44 5.17 29.87
N THR A 82 13.88 3.97 29.50
CA THR A 82 15.31 3.59 29.45
C THR A 82 16.07 4.42 28.42
N ILE A 83 15.58 4.51 27.18
CA ILE A 83 16.25 5.29 26.14
C ILE A 83 16.35 6.77 26.53
N ILE A 84 15.26 7.32 27.07
CA ILE A 84 15.22 8.71 27.52
C ILE A 84 16.20 8.95 28.67
N ARG A 85 16.31 8.05 29.66
CA ARG A 85 17.28 8.20 30.76
C ARG A 85 18.72 8.14 30.29
N GLU A 86 19.05 7.17 29.42
CA GLU A 86 20.43 6.87 29.02
C GLU A 86 20.94 7.68 27.81
N ASP A 87 20.11 8.56 27.24
CA ASP A 87 20.43 9.34 26.03
C ASP A 87 20.80 8.45 24.83
N GLN A 88 20.19 7.26 24.73
CA GLN A 88 20.46 6.27 23.69
C GLN A 88 19.67 6.53 22.40
N MET A 89 19.83 7.72 21.82
CA MET A 89 19.25 8.09 20.53
C MET A 89 20.37 8.32 19.51
N PRO A 90 20.77 7.30 18.72
CA PRO A 90 21.85 7.45 17.76
C PRO A 90 21.47 8.45 16.67
N LEU A 91 22.35 9.40 16.40
CA LEU A 91 22.09 10.43 15.39
C LEU A 91 22.28 9.87 13.96
N PRO A 92 21.44 10.30 12.99
CA PRO A 92 21.63 9.97 11.58
C PRO A 92 22.97 10.42 11.03
N LYS A 93 23.46 9.72 10.01
CA LYS A 93 24.65 10.12 9.24
C LYS A 93 24.46 11.48 8.53
N TRP A 94 23.22 11.89 8.30
CA TRP A 94 22.79 13.15 7.68
C TRP A 94 22.30 14.20 8.70
N LYS A 95 22.66 14.05 9.98
CA LYS A 95 22.28 15.02 11.04
C LYS A 95 22.75 16.46 10.77
N ASP A 96 23.80 16.63 9.98
CA ASP A 96 24.38 17.95 9.68
C ASP A 96 23.58 18.68 8.58
N ASP A 97 22.66 17.98 7.90
CA ASP A 97 21.80 18.51 6.83
C ASP A 97 20.42 18.98 7.34
N ILE A 98 20.19 18.96 8.65
CA ILE A 98 18.91 19.32 9.29
C ILE A 98 19.10 20.40 10.36
N ILE A 99 18.08 21.24 10.54
CA ILE A 99 18.02 22.18 11.66
C ILE A 99 17.42 21.43 12.85
N TRP A 100 18.28 20.79 13.64
CA TRP A 100 17.89 20.06 14.85
C TRP A 100 18.12 20.90 16.11
N ALA A 101 17.13 20.93 17.01
CA ALA A 101 17.16 21.74 18.22
C ALA A 101 18.04 21.17 19.36
N GLY A 102 18.90 20.18 19.07
CA GLY A 102 19.77 19.53 20.06
C GLY A 102 19.04 18.52 20.95
N PRO A 103 19.77 17.82 21.84
CA PRO A 103 19.20 16.79 22.72
C PRO A 103 18.20 17.38 23.73
N LEU A 104 17.53 16.50 24.48
CA LEU A 104 16.62 16.90 25.56
C LEU A 104 17.41 17.57 26.70
N SER A 105 16.88 18.69 27.21
CA SER A 105 17.36 19.25 28.48
C SER A 105 16.91 18.39 29.67
N ALA A 106 17.52 18.58 30.84
CA ALA A 106 17.13 17.86 32.06
C ALA A 106 15.65 18.05 32.43
N ALA A 107 15.10 19.25 32.23
CA ALA A 107 13.69 19.55 32.49
C ALA A 107 12.76 18.84 31.49
N GLN A 108 13.12 18.82 30.20
CA GLN A 108 12.34 18.12 29.17
C GLN A 108 12.39 16.60 29.39
N LYS A 109 13.57 16.06 29.74
CA LYS A 109 13.74 14.65 30.12
C LYS A 109 12.83 14.29 31.31
N ALA A 110 12.80 15.11 32.36
CA ALA A 110 11.92 14.89 33.51
C ALA A 110 10.43 14.95 33.13
N THR A 111 10.04 15.82 32.21
CA THR A 111 8.66 15.96 31.73
C THR A 111 8.19 14.71 30.99
N VAL A 112 9.00 14.22 30.04
CA VAL A 112 8.71 12.99 29.29
C VAL A 112 8.68 11.77 30.22
N LEU A 113 9.61 11.68 31.18
CA LEU A 113 9.61 10.58 32.15
C LEU A 113 8.40 10.60 33.07
N LYS A 114 7.95 11.76 33.53
CA LYS A 114 6.71 11.91 34.32
C LYS A 114 5.48 11.46 33.52
N TRP A 115 5.45 11.74 32.22
CA TRP A 115 4.39 11.28 31.33
C TRP A 115 4.42 9.76 31.13
N ILE A 116 5.61 9.17 30.97
CA ILE A 116 5.77 7.71 30.90
C ILE A 116 5.36 7.04 32.21
N GLU A 117 5.79 7.56 33.37
CA GLU A 117 5.43 7.04 34.70
C GLU A 117 3.91 7.03 34.95
N ARG A 118 3.16 7.92 34.29
CA ARG A 118 1.69 7.95 34.33
C ARG A 118 1.05 6.80 33.52
N GLY A 119 1.80 6.10 32.68
CA GLY A 119 1.27 5.14 31.71
C GLY A 119 0.99 5.76 30.33
N GLY A 120 1.52 6.96 30.06
CA GLY A 120 1.37 7.63 28.78
C GLY A 120 0.23 8.66 28.73
N ALA A 121 -0.46 8.72 27.59
CA ALA A 121 -1.47 9.71 27.23
C ALA A 121 -2.64 9.70 28.22
N SER A 122 -3.16 10.88 28.59
CA SER A 122 -4.29 10.96 29.51
C SER A 122 -5.57 10.34 28.94
N GLU A 123 -6.54 10.00 29.79
CA GLU A 123 -7.87 9.55 29.34
C GLU A 123 -8.57 10.59 28.44
N SER A 124 -8.31 11.88 28.69
CA SER A 124 -8.80 12.99 27.85
C SER A 124 -8.12 13.07 26.48
N PHE A 125 -6.92 12.49 26.36
CA PHE A 125 -6.18 12.37 25.10
C PHE A 125 -6.57 11.10 24.33
N THR A 126 -6.73 9.98 25.03
CA THR A 126 -7.02 8.67 24.42
C THR A 126 -8.49 8.48 24.03
N GLY A 127 -9.36 9.39 24.48
CA GLY A 127 -10.77 9.46 24.07
C GLY A 127 -11.66 8.38 24.68
N LYS A 128 -11.41 7.96 25.93
CA LYS A 128 -12.21 6.91 26.60
C LYS A 128 -13.20 7.46 27.62
N ALA A 129 -14.09 8.35 27.18
CA ALA A 129 -15.45 8.27 27.68
C ALA A 129 -16.28 7.75 26.51
N ARG A 130 -16.96 6.61 26.69
CA ARG A 130 -18.06 6.22 25.81
C ARG A 130 -18.95 7.45 25.68
N GLU A 131 -18.92 8.11 24.52
CA GLU A 131 -19.98 9.05 24.19
C GLU A 131 -21.27 8.29 24.43
N ASP A 132 -22.27 8.90 25.07
CA ASP A 132 -23.52 8.25 25.48
C ASP A 132 -24.34 7.83 24.25
N ARG A 133 -23.82 6.85 23.51
CA ARG A 133 -24.30 6.27 22.26
C ARG A 133 -24.86 4.90 22.59
N GLN A 134 -26.07 4.67 22.14
CA GLN A 134 -26.72 3.37 22.26
C GLN A 134 -26.34 2.53 21.05
N ASP A 135 -25.97 1.28 21.29
CA ASP A 135 -25.64 0.34 20.23
C ASP A 135 -26.86 0.14 19.33
N ILE A 136 -26.66 0.23 18.02
CA ILE A 136 -27.70 0.03 17.01
C ILE A 136 -27.64 -1.43 16.54
N SER A 137 -28.69 -2.19 16.83
CA SER A 137 -28.81 -3.61 16.43
C SER A 137 -29.21 -3.79 14.97
N GLU A 138 -28.92 -4.96 14.40
CA GLU A 138 -29.36 -5.35 13.04
C GLU A 138 -30.89 -5.25 12.86
N GLN A 139 -31.66 -5.55 13.91
CA GLN A 139 -33.11 -5.38 13.88
C GLN A 139 -33.49 -3.91 13.70
N GLN A 140 -32.88 -2.99 14.47
CA GLN A 140 -33.15 -1.56 14.33
C GLN A 140 -32.75 -1.02 12.95
N ILE A 141 -31.65 -1.53 12.38
CA ILE A 141 -31.22 -1.15 11.01
C ILE A 141 -32.30 -1.55 10.00
N THR A 142 -32.75 -2.80 10.03
CA THR A 142 -33.75 -3.30 9.07
C THR A 142 -35.13 -2.66 9.27
N GLU A 143 -35.55 -2.43 10.51
CA GLU A 143 -36.80 -1.70 10.81
C GLU A 143 -36.75 -0.26 10.30
N THR A 144 -35.66 0.46 10.58
CA THR A 144 -35.49 1.86 10.12
C THR A 144 -35.52 1.96 8.60
N ILE A 145 -34.84 1.04 7.89
CA ILE A 145 -34.84 1.01 6.42
C ILE A 145 -36.22 0.65 5.87
N ALA A 146 -36.91 -0.32 6.47
CA ALA A 146 -38.25 -0.70 6.04
C ALA A 146 -39.25 0.46 6.22
N ASP A 147 -39.18 1.18 7.34
CA ASP A 147 -40.02 2.34 7.62
C ASP A 147 -39.75 3.49 6.62
N ASP A 148 -38.48 3.77 6.29
CA ASP A 148 -38.15 4.75 5.25
C ASP A 148 -38.68 4.31 3.88
N LEU A 149 -38.49 3.04 3.48
CA LEU A 149 -39.01 2.51 2.22
C LEU A 149 -40.54 2.61 2.11
N LEU A 150 -41.28 2.40 3.20
CA LEU A 150 -42.74 2.54 3.21
C LEU A 150 -43.21 3.98 2.98
N ALA A 151 -42.35 4.97 3.24
CA ALA A 151 -42.62 6.38 2.97
C ALA A 151 -42.28 6.80 1.52
N LEU A 152 -41.63 5.92 0.73
CA LEU A 152 -41.26 6.21 -0.66
C LEU A 152 -42.25 5.58 -1.64
N ASP A 153 -42.32 6.16 -2.84
CA ASP A 153 -43.13 5.63 -3.94
C ASP A 153 -42.40 5.69 -5.30
N GLY A 154 -43.02 5.07 -6.30
CA GLY A 154 -42.64 5.20 -7.71
C GLY A 154 -41.17 4.88 -8.00
N ALA A 155 -40.50 5.83 -8.67
CA ALA A 155 -39.10 5.67 -9.07
C ALA A 155 -38.12 5.83 -7.90
N THR A 156 -38.45 6.66 -6.91
CA THR A 156 -37.59 6.89 -5.73
C THR A 156 -37.47 5.62 -4.90
N LEU A 157 -38.59 4.91 -4.70
CA LEU A 157 -38.60 3.61 -4.01
C LEU A 157 -37.68 2.58 -4.70
N LYS A 158 -37.77 2.47 -6.04
CA LYS A 158 -36.98 1.50 -6.82
C LYS A 158 -35.48 1.80 -6.84
N ASN A 159 -35.11 3.08 -6.78
CA ASN A 159 -33.70 3.50 -6.87
C ASN A 159 -33.07 3.79 -5.50
N ALA A 160 -33.80 3.66 -4.41
CA ALA A 160 -33.29 3.83 -3.06
C ALA A 160 -32.24 2.76 -2.74
N ARG A 161 -31.05 3.18 -2.33
CA ARG A 161 -29.97 2.35 -1.78
C ARG A 161 -29.46 2.94 -0.47
N TYR A 162 -28.91 2.09 0.38
CA TYR A 162 -28.51 2.44 1.73
C TYR A 162 -27.04 2.12 1.99
N LEU A 163 -26.35 3.06 2.63
CA LEU A 163 -25.04 2.83 3.23
C LEU A 163 -25.11 3.04 4.75
N THR A 164 -24.51 2.14 5.52
CA THR A 164 -24.50 2.23 6.99
C THR A 164 -23.10 2.43 7.57
N LEU A 165 -23.04 3.21 8.65
CA LEU A 165 -21.88 3.42 9.52
C LEU A 165 -22.14 2.89 10.94
N THR A 166 -23.22 2.11 11.14
CA THR A 166 -23.67 1.59 12.43
C THR A 166 -22.60 0.76 13.13
N ASN A 167 -21.85 -0.05 12.37
CA ASN A 167 -20.74 -0.84 12.90
C ASN A 167 -19.58 0.03 13.41
N LEU A 168 -19.42 1.25 12.88
CA LEU A 168 -18.40 2.20 13.37
C LEU A 168 -18.95 3.01 14.54
N HIS A 169 -20.24 3.37 14.50
CA HIS A 169 -20.93 4.04 15.60
C HIS A 169 -20.94 3.21 16.89
N ASN A 170 -21.16 1.89 16.76
CA ASN A 170 -21.23 0.95 17.87
C ASN A 170 -19.85 0.63 18.49
N ARG A 171 -18.76 1.22 17.99
CA ARG A 171 -17.41 1.04 18.53
C ARG A 171 -17.10 2.20 19.46
N ASP A 172 -16.85 1.89 20.73
CA ASP A 172 -16.41 2.87 21.73
C ASP A 172 -15.06 3.49 21.36
N THR A 173 -14.25 2.76 20.57
CA THR A 173 -12.95 3.24 20.06
C THR A 173 -13.02 4.28 18.95
N VAL A 174 -14.19 4.50 18.35
CA VAL A 174 -14.39 5.47 17.26
C VAL A 174 -15.00 6.76 17.82
N SER A 175 -14.26 7.86 17.73
CA SER A 175 -14.73 9.19 18.15
C SER A 175 -15.82 9.76 17.24
N LYS A 176 -16.53 10.80 17.70
CA LYS A 176 -17.47 11.54 16.86
C LYS A 176 -16.78 12.20 15.67
N GLU A 177 -15.59 12.76 15.87
CA GLU A 177 -14.80 13.40 14.81
C GLU A 177 -14.41 12.37 13.73
N GLU A 178 -14.05 11.15 14.12
CA GLU A 178 -13.82 10.05 13.17
C GLU A 178 -15.11 9.64 12.45
N LEU A 179 -16.26 9.56 13.13
CA LEU A 179 -17.54 9.30 12.48
C LEU A 179 -17.91 10.38 11.46
N ASP A 180 -17.70 11.66 11.79
CA ASP A 180 -17.93 12.78 10.89
C ASP A 180 -17.00 12.69 9.67
N LEU A 181 -15.73 12.36 9.88
CA LEU A 181 -14.77 12.11 8.81
C LEU A 181 -15.21 10.93 7.91
N TYR A 182 -15.74 9.85 8.48
CA TYR A 182 -16.21 8.70 7.72
C TYR A 182 -17.49 9.01 6.92
N ARG A 183 -18.38 9.84 7.44
CA ARG A 183 -19.55 10.34 6.69
C ARG A 183 -19.10 11.13 5.45
N GLU A 184 -18.11 12.00 5.61
CA GLU A 184 -17.50 12.71 4.48
C GLU A 184 -16.83 11.75 3.49
N GLY A 185 -16.12 10.72 3.97
CA GLY A 185 -15.48 9.69 3.14
C GLY A 185 -16.47 8.90 2.28
N MET A 186 -17.62 8.54 2.84
CA MET A 186 -18.71 7.89 2.12
C MET A 186 -19.24 8.77 0.97
N VAL A 187 -19.58 10.04 1.25
CA VAL A 187 -20.10 10.96 0.22
C VAL A 187 -19.03 11.31 -0.82
N LYS A 188 -17.77 11.48 -0.40
CA LYS A 188 -16.65 11.71 -1.30
C LYS A 188 -16.45 10.55 -2.26
N MET A 189 -16.54 9.31 -1.76
CA MET A 189 -16.40 8.12 -2.60
C MET A 189 -17.55 8.03 -3.61
N LEU A 190 -18.81 8.19 -3.19
CA LEU A 190 -19.97 8.18 -4.10
C LEU A 190 -19.82 9.20 -5.24
N ASN A 191 -19.34 10.42 -4.96
CA ASN A 191 -19.06 11.42 -5.99
C ASN A 191 -17.87 11.05 -6.88
N SER A 192 -16.84 10.42 -6.33
CA SER A 192 -15.62 10.03 -7.07
C SER A 192 -15.82 8.85 -8.02
N VAL A 193 -16.98 8.18 -7.97
CA VAL A 193 -17.43 7.17 -8.95
C VAL A 193 -18.77 7.53 -9.61
N SER A 194 -19.16 8.80 -9.56
CA SER A 194 -20.40 9.30 -10.15
C SER A 194 -20.27 9.57 -11.66
N ARG A 195 -21.37 9.37 -12.38
CA ARG A 195 -21.53 9.79 -13.79
C ARG A 195 -22.49 10.96 -13.94
N SER A 196 -23.00 11.50 -12.83
CA SER A 196 -23.87 12.68 -12.80
C SER A 196 -23.07 13.96 -12.94
N SER A 197 -23.68 15.00 -13.49
CA SER A 197 -23.16 16.38 -13.43
C SER A 197 -23.49 17.08 -12.12
N ASP A 198 -24.46 16.57 -11.37
CA ASP A 198 -24.81 17.10 -10.06
C ASP A 198 -23.94 16.50 -8.97
N VAL A 199 -23.43 17.36 -8.09
CA VAL A 199 -22.76 16.93 -6.86
C VAL A 199 -23.80 16.34 -5.92
N LEU A 200 -23.50 15.16 -5.37
CA LEU A 200 -24.24 14.58 -4.25
C LEU A 200 -23.66 15.14 -2.95
N GLY A 201 -24.49 15.78 -2.13
CA GLY A 201 -24.04 16.37 -0.86
C GLY A 201 -24.42 15.59 0.39
N MET A 202 -23.78 15.95 1.49
CA MET A 202 -24.22 15.67 2.85
C MET A 202 -25.64 16.25 3.11
N PRO A 203 -26.37 15.81 4.16
CA PRO A 203 -27.75 16.26 4.41
C PRO A 203 -27.93 17.78 4.51
N ASP A 204 -26.95 18.49 5.07
CA ASP A 204 -26.98 19.96 5.24
C ASP A 204 -26.19 20.71 4.15
N ALA A 205 -25.72 20.01 3.12
CA ALA A 205 -24.92 20.60 2.05
C ALA A 205 -25.77 21.42 1.06
N PRO A 206 -25.17 22.41 0.37
CA PRO A 206 -25.85 23.23 -0.64
C PRO A 206 -26.11 22.49 -1.96
N ALA A 207 -25.68 21.23 -2.09
CA ALA A 207 -25.94 20.38 -3.24
C ALA A 207 -27.44 20.23 -3.56
N VAL A 208 -27.77 20.01 -4.84
CA VAL A 208 -29.17 19.80 -5.26
C VAL A 208 -29.66 18.43 -4.78
N ASN A 209 -28.86 17.40 -5.04
CA ASN A 209 -29.08 16.05 -4.57
C ASN A 209 -28.26 15.81 -3.31
N ARG A 210 -28.83 15.06 -2.36
CA ARG A 210 -28.19 14.81 -1.07
C ARG A 210 -28.46 13.38 -0.62
N VAL A 211 -27.51 12.82 0.12
CA VAL A 211 -27.82 11.66 0.95
C VAL A 211 -28.81 12.07 2.04
N VAL A 212 -29.70 11.16 2.42
CA VAL A 212 -30.70 11.37 3.48
C VAL A 212 -30.32 10.49 4.65
N ALA A 213 -30.00 11.09 5.80
CA ALA A 213 -29.89 10.37 7.05
C ALA A 213 -31.30 9.93 7.49
N VAL A 214 -31.54 8.62 7.60
CA VAL A 214 -32.87 8.07 7.93
C VAL A 214 -33.03 7.75 9.41
N ASP A 215 -31.93 7.82 10.17
CA ASP A 215 -31.89 7.68 11.62
C ASP A 215 -31.38 8.96 12.30
N ARG A 216 -31.68 9.10 13.59
CA ARG A 216 -31.32 10.29 14.38
C ARG A 216 -29.81 10.47 14.53
N ASP A 217 -29.08 9.37 14.64
CA ASP A 217 -27.63 9.38 14.87
C ASP A 217 -26.84 9.49 13.55
N ALA A 218 -27.55 9.63 12.42
CA ALA A 218 -26.98 9.80 11.09
C ALA A 218 -25.94 8.71 10.78
N THR A 219 -26.37 7.46 10.98
CA THR A 219 -25.60 6.22 10.76
C THR A 219 -26.14 5.40 9.59
N ILE A 220 -27.35 5.67 9.12
CA ILE A 220 -28.00 5.01 7.99
C ILE A 220 -28.34 6.08 6.95
N TYR A 221 -27.73 5.98 5.76
CA TYR A 221 -27.89 6.96 4.70
C TYR A 221 -28.56 6.35 3.48
N ARG A 222 -29.68 6.92 3.06
CA ARG A 222 -30.30 6.66 1.77
C ARG A 222 -29.72 7.56 0.69
N PHE A 223 -29.48 7.03 -0.49
CA PHE A 223 -29.26 7.79 -1.71
C PHE A 223 -30.05 7.18 -2.87
N ASP A 224 -30.33 7.99 -3.89
CA ASP A 224 -30.97 7.53 -5.13
C ASP A 224 -29.90 7.29 -6.19
N LEU A 225 -29.92 6.12 -6.85
CA LEU A 225 -28.97 5.78 -7.90
C LEU A 225 -28.90 6.83 -9.01
N ARG A 226 -30.04 7.45 -9.34
CA ARG A 226 -30.14 8.45 -10.41
C ARG A 226 -29.37 9.72 -10.08
N ASP A 227 -29.27 10.09 -8.80
CA ASP A 227 -28.59 11.29 -8.35
C ASP A 227 -27.09 11.25 -8.66
N ILE A 228 -26.52 10.04 -8.76
CA ILE A 228 -25.12 9.81 -9.11
C ILE A 228 -24.93 9.23 -10.52
N GLY A 229 -26.00 9.17 -11.33
CA GLY A 229 -25.94 8.66 -12.71
C GLY A 229 -25.70 7.15 -12.80
N TRP A 230 -26.11 6.40 -11.79
CA TRP A 230 -26.07 4.93 -11.76
C TRP A 230 -27.39 4.32 -12.20
N GLU A 231 -27.29 3.13 -12.78
CA GLU A 231 -28.39 2.23 -13.08
C GLU A 231 -28.43 1.10 -12.03
N SER A 232 -29.53 0.36 -11.95
CA SER A 232 -29.64 -0.78 -11.02
C SER A 232 -28.49 -1.77 -11.18
N GLY A 233 -28.01 -1.99 -12.42
CA GLY A 233 -26.90 -2.91 -12.70
C GLY A 233 -25.56 -2.48 -12.10
N ASP A 234 -25.31 -1.18 -11.90
CA ASP A 234 -24.09 -0.71 -11.24
C ASP A 234 -24.09 -1.08 -9.75
N TRP A 235 -25.24 -0.93 -9.08
CA TRP A 235 -25.39 -1.38 -7.68
C TRP A 235 -25.29 -2.90 -7.56
N GLU A 236 -25.97 -3.65 -8.42
CA GLU A 236 -25.93 -5.11 -8.38
C GLU A 236 -24.52 -5.68 -8.60
N ARG A 237 -23.72 -5.01 -9.44
CA ARG A 237 -22.30 -5.31 -9.66
C ARG A 237 -21.47 -5.16 -8.38
N ILE A 238 -21.79 -4.20 -7.52
CA ILE A 238 -21.11 -4.03 -6.23
C ILE A 238 -21.64 -5.06 -5.24
N ILE A 239 -22.97 -5.10 -5.05
CA ILE A 239 -23.55 -5.83 -3.92
C ILE A 239 -23.47 -7.35 -4.06
N ARG A 240 -23.30 -7.90 -5.27
CA ARG A 240 -22.97 -9.34 -5.44
C ARG A 240 -21.72 -9.77 -4.65
N HIS A 241 -20.84 -8.82 -4.33
CA HIS A 241 -19.60 -9.07 -3.60
C HIS A 241 -19.68 -8.80 -2.10
N TYR A 242 -20.82 -8.33 -1.58
CA TYR A 242 -20.96 -7.92 -0.19
C TYR A 242 -21.05 -9.13 0.76
N PRO A 243 -20.05 -9.35 1.64
CA PRO A 243 -20.00 -10.55 2.47
C PRO A 243 -20.74 -10.42 3.80
N TYR A 244 -21.13 -9.20 4.20
CA TYR A 244 -21.72 -8.91 5.51
C TYR A 244 -23.24 -8.74 5.43
N GLY A 245 -23.88 -9.37 4.43
CA GLY A 245 -25.33 -9.35 4.28
C GLY A 245 -25.98 -10.45 5.13
N LEU A 246 -26.86 -10.08 6.04
CA LEU A 246 -27.71 -11.01 6.79
C LEU A 246 -29.14 -10.96 6.24
N ILE A 247 -29.69 -12.14 5.97
CA ILE A 247 -31.07 -12.33 5.50
C ILE A 247 -31.92 -12.75 6.68
N HIS A 248 -33.00 -12.00 6.91
CA HIS A 248 -34.05 -12.34 7.87
C HIS A 248 -35.29 -12.80 7.09
N ARG A 249 -35.82 -13.99 7.41
CA ARG A 249 -36.97 -14.59 6.69
C ARG A 249 -38.32 -14.07 7.18
N ASP A 250 -38.30 -13.25 8.21
CA ASP A 250 -39.40 -12.70 8.98
C ASP A 250 -39.15 -11.22 9.30
N GLY A 251 -40.19 -10.53 9.79
CA GLY A 251 -40.12 -9.12 10.15
C GLY A 251 -39.82 -8.16 8.98
N ALA A 252 -39.24 -7.01 9.31
CA ALA A 252 -38.89 -5.94 8.37
C ALA A 252 -37.86 -6.40 7.31
N GLY A 253 -36.89 -7.23 7.71
CA GLY A 253 -35.80 -7.70 6.83
C GLY A 253 -36.27 -8.47 5.59
N LYS A 254 -37.39 -9.20 5.65
CA LYS A 254 -37.97 -9.88 4.48
C LYS A 254 -38.42 -8.90 3.38
N SER A 255 -38.88 -7.71 3.77
CA SER A 255 -39.57 -6.79 2.87
C SER A 255 -38.63 -5.90 2.07
N ILE A 256 -37.47 -5.55 2.64
CA ILE A 256 -36.54 -4.53 2.12
C ILE A 256 -36.09 -4.81 0.67
N GLY A 257 -35.59 -6.02 0.37
CA GLY A 257 -35.11 -6.35 -0.99
C GLY A 257 -36.23 -6.39 -2.04
N SER A 258 -37.43 -6.82 -1.65
CA SER A 258 -38.58 -6.91 -2.55
C SER A 258 -39.14 -5.55 -2.98
N LEU A 259 -38.90 -4.50 -2.18
CA LEU A 259 -39.42 -3.15 -2.42
C LEU A 259 -38.53 -2.34 -3.38
N THR A 260 -37.22 -2.60 -3.40
CA THR A 260 -36.22 -1.78 -4.13
C THR A 260 -35.76 -2.40 -5.46
N ASP A 261 -36.35 -3.51 -5.90
CA ASP A 261 -35.93 -4.26 -7.10
C ASP A 261 -34.41 -4.56 -7.13
N SER A 262 -33.86 -4.92 -5.96
CA SER A 262 -32.43 -5.17 -5.74
C SER A 262 -32.24 -6.51 -5.05
N SER A 263 -31.14 -7.22 -5.33
CA SER A 263 -30.82 -8.43 -4.59
C SER A 263 -30.54 -8.16 -3.12
N PHE A 264 -30.02 -6.96 -2.81
CA PHE A 264 -29.78 -6.45 -1.46
C PHE A 264 -29.52 -4.93 -1.54
N PRO A 265 -30.37 -4.05 -1.01
CA PRO A 265 -30.24 -2.60 -1.22
C PRO A 265 -29.37 -1.88 -0.18
N LEU A 266 -28.65 -2.61 0.66
CA LEU A 266 -27.89 -2.09 1.80
C LEU A 266 -26.43 -2.58 1.74
N ALA A 267 -25.46 -1.73 2.08
CA ALA A 267 -24.10 -2.16 2.41
C ALA A 267 -23.53 -1.31 3.54
N ARG A 268 -22.54 -1.83 4.28
CA ARG A 268 -21.72 -0.97 5.14
C ARG A 268 -20.86 -0.02 4.30
N ALA A 269 -20.78 1.24 4.74
CA ALA A 269 -20.02 2.29 4.06
C ALA A 269 -18.51 2.03 4.06
N ASP A 270 -17.97 1.44 5.13
CA ASP A 270 -16.54 1.11 5.23
C ASP A 270 -16.12 0.05 4.21
N TRP A 271 -16.88 -1.04 4.10
CA TRP A 271 -16.69 -2.06 3.07
C TRP A 271 -16.93 -1.49 1.67
N PHE A 272 -17.98 -0.68 1.48
CA PHE A 272 -18.28 -0.08 0.18
C PHE A 272 -17.10 0.77 -0.30
N VAL A 273 -16.57 1.65 0.56
CA VAL A 273 -15.39 2.46 0.24
C VAL A 273 -14.18 1.59 -0.04
N PHE A 274 -13.92 0.57 0.77
CA PHE A 274 -12.85 -0.39 0.52
C PHE A 274 -12.97 -1.06 -0.85
N ALA A 275 -14.15 -1.56 -1.21
CA ALA A 275 -14.38 -2.31 -2.43
C ALA A 275 -14.37 -1.41 -3.69
N VAL A 276 -14.96 -0.22 -3.60
CA VAL A 276 -15.23 0.66 -4.75
C VAL A 276 -14.08 1.62 -5.06
N SER A 277 -13.17 1.87 -4.11
CA SER A 277 -12.01 2.74 -4.32
C SER A 277 -10.84 2.05 -5.06
N GLN A 278 -10.99 0.81 -5.49
CA GLN A 278 -9.95 0.06 -6.20
C GLN A 278 -10.53 -0.82 -7.31
N ALA A 279 -9.65 -1.34 -8.18
CA ALA A 279 -10.05 -2.26 -9.22
C ALA A 279 -10.61 -3.58 -8.65
N PRO A 280 -11.53 -4.26 -9.37
CA PRO A 280 -12.08 -3.86 -10.67
C PRO A 280 -13.22 -2.82 -10.58
N LEU A 281 -13.89 -2.69 -9.42
CA LEU A 281 -15.12 -1.89 -9.31
C LEU A 281 -14.91 -0.41 -9.61
N TYR A 282 -13.82 0.19 -9.14
CA TYR A 282 -13.47 1.59 -9.42
C TYR A 282 -13.46 1.87 -10.93
N HIS A 283 -12.81 0.99 -11.69
CA HIS A 283 -12.69 1.09 -13.14
C HIS A 283 -14.01 0.88 -13.86
N GLU A 284 -14.78 -0.14 -13.45
CA GLU A 284 -16.04 -0.53 -14.06
C GLU A 284 -17.12 0.55 -13.87
N LEU A 285 -17.24 1.11 -12.67
CA LEU A 285 -18.26 2.12 -12.34
C LEU A 285 -18.01 3.45 -13.08
N LEU A 286 -16.74 3.86 -13.17
CA LEU A 286 -16.33 5.02 -13.97
C LEU A 286 -16.35 4.72 -15.49
N GLY A 287 -16.48 3.45 -15.87
CA GLY A 287 -16.38 2.99 -17.25
C GLY A 287 -15.07 3.41 -17.88
N ILE A 288 -13.97 3.28 -17.14
CA ILE A 288 -12.62 3.45 -17.67
C ILE A 288 -12.37 2.23 -18.57
N GLY A 289 -11.84 2.46 -19.76
CA GLY A 289 -11.51 1.38 -20.69
C GLY A 289 -10.24 0.62 -20.29
N SER A 290 -9.90 -0.42 -21.05
CA SER A 290 -8.66 -1.18 -20.85
C SER A 290 -7.39 -0.43 -21.27
N SER A 291 -7.58 0.72 -21.93
CA SER A 291 -6.51 1.57 -22.42
C SER A 291 -6.83 3.07 -22.29
N LEU A 292 -5.78 3.89 -22.28
CA LEU A 292 -5.89 5.34 -22.35
C LEU A 292 -6.60 5.79 -23.62
N SER A 293 -6.41 5.10 -24.75
CA SER A 293 -7.09 5.44 -26.00
C SER A 293 -8.61 5.29 -25.90
N GLU A 294 -9.12 4.27 -25.19
CA GLU A 294 -10.55 4.12 -24.95
C GLU A 294 -11.11 5.22 -24.05
N LEU A 295 -10.36 5.59 -22.99
CA LEU A 295 -10.72 6.71 -22.12
C LEU A 295 -10.73 8.04 -22.89
N GLU A 296 -9.68 8.32 -23.64
CA GLU A 296 -9.54 9.55 -24.44
C GLU A 296 -10.66 9.65 -25.47
N MET A 297 -11.01 8.55 -26.15
CA MET A 297 -12.16 8.51 -27.06
C MET A 297 -13.48 8.83 -26.35
N LYS A 298 -13.70 8.28 -25.15
CA LYS A 298 -14.89 8.56 -24.33
C LYS A 298 -14.96 10.03 -23.91
N LEU A 299 -13.81 10.64 -23.61
CA LEU A 299 -13.70 12.06 -23.23
C LEU A 299 -13.67 13.02 -24.44
N GLY A 300 -13.61 12.50 -25.67
CA GLY A 300 -13.47 13.30 -26.89
C GLY A 300 -12.10 13.98 -27.04
N ILE A 301 -11.06 13.38 -26.47
CA ILE A 301 -9.68 13.89 -26.48
C ILE A 301 -8.90 13.16 -27.57
N ASP A 302 -8.30 13.90 -28.49
CA ASP A 302 -7.21 13.40 -29.34
C ASP A 302 -5.91 14.05 -28.87
N ARG A 303 -5.14 13.31 -28.06
CA ARG A 303 -3.93 13.85 -27.42
C ARG A 303 -2.89 14.29 -28.45
N LEU A 304 -2.62 13.45 -29.45
CA LEU A 304 -1.59 13.76 -30.46
C LEU A 304 -2.01 14.94 -31.32
N GLN A 305 -3.29 15.03 -31.68
CA GLN A 305 -3.81 16.20 -32.40
C GLN A 305 -3.75 17.46 -31.55
N ASN A 306 -4.13 17.40 -30.27
CA ASN A 306 -4.03 18.52 -29.34
C ASN A 306 -2.60 19.05 -29.25
N ILE A 307 -1.60 18.18 -29.19
CA ILE A 307 -0.19 18.58 -29.15
C ILE A 307 0.23 19.24 -30.47
N ARG A 308 -0.15 18.65 -31.63
CA ARG A 308 0.17 19.24 -32.96
C ARG A 308 -0.47 20.59 -33.19
N GLU A 309 -1.65 20.82 -32.61
CA GLU A 309 -2.39 22.09 -32.68
C GLU A 309 -2.03 23.05 -31.54
N PHE A 310 -1.07 22.70 -30.67
CA PHE A 310 -0.66 23.50 -29.51
C PHE A 310 -1.82 23.82 -28.54
N LYS A 311 -2.80 22.91 -28.45
CA LYS A 311 -3.91 22.91 -27.48
C LYS A 311 -3.57 22.11 -26.23
N VAL A 312 -2.34 22.24 -25.77
CA VAL A 312 -1.80 21.57 -24.59
C VAL A 312 -0.94 22.56 -23.82
N ALA A 313 -0.89 22.41 -22.50
CA ALA A 313 0.08 23.09 -21.66
C ALA A 313 1.03 22.05 -21.06
N ARG A 314 2.34 22.28 -21.14
CA ARG A 314 3.38 21.41 -20.56
C ARG A 314 4.15 22.09 -19.44
N ALA A 315 4.59 21.27 -18.49
CA ALA A 315 5.68 21.58 -17.58
C ALA A 315 6.58 20.36 -17.43
N ALA A 316 7.89 20.58 -17.39
CA ALA A 316 8.86 19.52 -17.07
C ALA A 316 9.79 19.95 -15.94
N PHE A 317 10.12 19.01 -15.06
CA PHE A 317 10.93 19.24 -13.86
C PHE A 317 11.85 18.05 -13.56
N ALA A 318 13.00 18.35 -12.96
CA ALA A 318 14.04 17.35 -12.73
C ALA A 318 13.75 16.42 -11.54
N ASN A 319 13.06 16.91 -10.50
CA ASN A 319 12.83 16.16 -9.27
C ASN A 319 11.34 16.11 -8.92
N SER A 320 10.80 14.91 -8.72
CA SER A 320 9.44 14.67 -8.20
C SER A 320 9.50 14.18 -6.75
N ARG A 321 8.40 14.30 -6.00
CA ARG A 321 8.29 13.66 -4.67
C ARG A 321 8.07 12.16 -4.75
N VAL A 322 7.54 11.65 -5.86
CA VAL A 322 7.11 10.25 -6.03
C VAL A 322 7.93 9.47 -7.07
N SER A 323 8.72 10.15 -7.89
CA SER A 323 9.61 9.54 -8.89
C SER A 323 11.03 10.06 -8.70
N VAL A 324 12.02 9.16 -8.83
CA VAL A 324 13.45 9.46 -8.75
C VAL A 324 14.02 10.10 -10.03
N ASN A 325 13.22 10.16 -11.09
CA ASN A 325 13.61 10.63 -12.41
C ASN A 325 12.87 11.91 -12.81
N ASN A 326 13.35 12.56 -13.87
CA ASN A 326 12.70 13.73 -14.47
C ASN A 326 11.27 13.38 -14.92
N ARG A 327 10.36 14.34 -14.80
CA ARG A 327 8.93 14.15 -15.11
C ARG A 327 8.43 15.27 -16.02
N LEU A 328 7.53 14.91 -16.92
CA LEU A 328 6.79 15.85 -17.76
C LEU A 328 5.31 15.66 -17.49
N VAL A 329 4.58 16.77 -17.34
CA VAL A 329 3.12 16.78 -17.20
C VAL A 329 2.50 17.62 -18.30
N GLU A 330 1.41 17.10 -18.85
CA GLU A 330 0.60 17.71 -19.89
C GLU A 330 -0.82 17.93 -19.39
N ARG A 331 -1.32 19.14 -19.60
CA ARG A 331 -2.72 19.48 -19.40
C ARG A 331 -3.40 19.66 -20.75
N HIS A 332 -4.41 18.85 -21.01
CA HIS A 332 -5.29 18.94 -22.18
C HIS A 332 -6.62 19.58 -21.81
N PHE A 333 -7.12 20.41 -22.73
CA PHE A 333 -8.46 20.97 -22.64
C PHE A 333 -9.46 20.01 -23.27
N PHE A 334 -10.59 19.80 -22.59
CA PHE A 334 -11.78 19.17 -23.18
C PHE A 334 -13.04 19.77 -22.52
N THR A 335 -14.19 19.59 -23.16
CA THR A 335 -15.45 20.23 -22.72
C THR A 335 -15.85 19.86 -21.28
N GLY A 336 -15.43 18.70 -20.78
CA GLY A 336 -15.74 18.22 -19.43
C GLY A 336 -14.77 18.66 -18.33
N GLY A 337 -13.86 19.60 -18.61
CA GLY A 337 -12.95 20.16 -17.61
C GLY A 337 -11.47 20.01 -18.00
N TYR A 338 -10.68 19.43 -17.11
CA TYR A 338 -9.24 19.23 -17.29
C TYR A 338 -8.87 17.76 -17.37
N TYR A 339 -7.87 17.46 -18.20
CA TYR A 339 -7.23 16.16 -18.28
C TYR A 339 -5.73 16.40 -18.14
N HIS A 340 -5.14 15.91 -17.06
CA HIS A 340 -3.70 15.88 -16.84
C HIS A 340 -3.17 14.50 -17.14
N ILE A 341 -2.03 14.43 -17.81
CA ILE A 341 -1.24 13.20 -17.93
C ILE A 341 0.20 13.48 -17.55
N SER A 342 0.79 12.58 -16.77
CA SER A 342 2.24 12.54 -16.56
C SER A 342 2.92 11.55 -17.50
N TYR A 343 4.18 11.83 -17.80
CA TYR A 343 5.10 10.92 -18.45
C TYR A 343 6.24 10.66 -17.48
N ASP A 344 6.40 9.38 -17.14
CA ASP A 344 7.36 8.89 -16.16
C ASP A 344 8.35 7.93 -16.82
N CYS A 345 9.62 8.00 -16.41
CA CYS A 345 10.72 7.24 -17.00
C CYS A 345 11.49 6.45 -15.92
N PHE A 346 12.07 5.32 -16.30
CA PHE A 346 13.02 4.56 -15.47
C PHE A 346 14.43 5.14 -15.47
N ALA A 347 14.76 6.00 -16.45
CA ALA A 347 16.07 6.60 -16.60
C ALA A 347 15.99 8.08 -16.98
N ASN A 348 17.02 8.84 -16.61
CA ASN A 348 17.21 10.25 -16.96
C ASN A 348 18.09 10.46 -18.21
N THR A 349 18.29 9.42 -19.02
CA THR A 349 19.27 9.42 -20.13
C THR A 349 18.60 9.15 -21.47
N GLY A 350 19.31 9.52 -22.56
CA GLY A 350 18.78 9.34 -23.91
C GLY A 350 17.43 10.05 -24.10
N ARG A 351 16.51 9.39 -24.83
CA ARG A 351 15.19 9.93 -25.16
C ARG A 351 14.22 10.02 -23.97
N SER A 352 14.60 9.47 -22.82
CA SER A 352 13.88 9.62 -21.54
C SER A 352 14.22 10.93 -20.82
N ASN A 353 15.23 11.67 -21.29
CA ASN A 353 15.53 13.00 -20.77
C ASN A 353 14.65 14.06 -21.45
N PHE A 354 13.53 14.40 -20.82
CA PHE A 354 12.59 15.42 -21.28
C PHE A 354 13.22 16.80 -21.53
N PHE A 355 14.28 17.18 -20.79
CA PHE A 355 15.00 18.44 -21.03
C PHE A 355 15.78 18.43 -22.34
N GLU A 356 16.22 17.26 -22.80
CA GLU A 356 16.92 17.09 -24.07
C GLU A 356 15.99 16.71 -25.22
N PHE A 357 14.82 16.12 -24.94
CA PHE A 357 13.84 15.64 -25.93
C PHE A 357 12.40 16.14 -25.63
N PRO A 358 12.14 17.47 -25.66
CA PRO A 358 10.89 18.05 -25.16
C PRO A 358 9.67 17.96 -26.10
N LEU A 359 9.84 17.49 -27.35
CA LEU A 359 8.84 17.60 -28.43
C LEU A 359 8.07 16.29 -28.68
N GLY A 360 8.19 15.31 -27.79
CA GLY A 360 7.44 14.05 -27.87
C GLY A 360 5.96 14.20 -27.48
N PRO A 361 5.24 13.08 -27.23
CA PRO A 361 5.69 11.69 -27.40
C PRO A 361 5.89 11.34 -28.89
N ASP A 362 6.38 10.13 -29.18
CA ASP A 362 6.64 9.69 -30.55
C ASP A 362 5.46 9.85 -31.51
N LYS A 363 5.76 10.14 -32.79
CA LYS A 363 4.80 10.41 -33.87
C LYS A 363 3.98 11.71 -33.72
N THR A 364 4.29 12.56 -32.74
CA THR A 364 3.67 13.88 -32.61
C THR A 364 4.14 14.81 -33.72
N PHE A 365 5.45 15.07 -33.79
CA PHE A 365 6.10 15.87 -34.83
C PHE A 365 7.17 15.03 -35.53
N ASP A 366 7.49 15.40 -36.77
CA ASP A 366 8.68 14.89 -37.47
C ASP A 366 9.92 15.65 -36.96
N THR A 367 10.49 15.15 -35.86
CA THR A 367 11.62 15.79 -35.15
C THR A 367 12.46 14.75 -34.41
N GLU A 368 13.76 14.99 -34.29
CA GLU A 368 14.69 14.18 -33.49
C GLU A 368 14.52 14.37 -31.97
N PHE A 369 13.75 15.39 -31.56
CA PHE A 369 13.54 15.77 -30.16
C PHE A 369 12.30 15.12 -29.51
N SER A 370 11.80 13.99 -30.05
CA SER A 370 10.71 13.24 -29.42
C SER A 370 11.22 12.38 -28.27
N PHE A 371 10.45 12.34 -27.17
CA PHE A 371 10.76 11.54 -25.98
C PHE A 371 10.13 10.14 -26.00
N GLU A 372 10.75 9.26 -25.21
CA GLU A 372 10.23 7.97 -24.79
C GLU A 372 9.89 8.02 -23.30
N PHE A 373 8.91 7.22 -22.87
CA PHE A 373 8.45 7.12 -21.48
C PHE A 373 8.05 5.69 -21.18
N ASP A 374 7.92 5.35 -19.91
CA ASP A 374 7.70 3.98 -19.43
C ASP A 374 6.31 3.78 -18.83
N GLY A 375 5.72 4.85 -18.29
CA GLY A 375 4.37 4.86 -17.75
C GLY A 375 3.86 6.27 -17.54
N GLY A 376 2.63 6.37 -17.02
CA GLY A 376 2.02 7.65 -16.73
C GLY A 376 0.79 7.53 -15.85
N GLU A 377 0.44 8.66 -15.26
CA GLU A 377 -0.74 8.84 -14.43
C GLU A 377 -1.64 9.87 -15.10
N VAL A 378 -2.94 9.60 -15.13
CA VAL A 378 -3.95 10.53 -15.61
C VAL A 378 -4.80 10.99 -14.44
N ILE A 379 -5.03 12.30 -14.37
CA ILE A 379 -6.01 12.91 -13.46
C ILE A 379 -6.97 13.72 -14.31
N TYR A 380 -8.26 13.40 -14.26
CA TYR A 380 -9.26 14.09 -15.05
C TYR A 380 -10.48 14.48 -14.22
N SER A 381 -11.14 15.57 -14.62
CA SER A 381 -12.39 16.02 -14.00
C SER A 381 -13.55 15.12 -14.43
N LEU A 382 -14.38 14.73 -13.46
CA LEU A 382 -15.70 14.15 -13.66
C LEU A 382 -16.74 15.23 -13.91
N PRO A 383 -17.93 14.90 -14.45
CA PRO A 383 -18.97 15.89 -14.75
C PRO A 383 -19.48 16.66 -13.52
N ASN A 384 -19.41 16.07 -12.33
CA ASN A 384 -19.76 16.73 -11.05
C ASN A 384 -18.62 17.57 -10.46
N GLY A 385 -17.46 17.67 -11.12
CA GLY A 385 -16.28 18.41 -10.66
C GLY A 385 -15.36 17.63 -9.71
N PHE A 386 -15.67 16.38 -9.37
CA PHE A 386 -14.73 15.50 -8.67
C PHE A 386 -13.62 15.00 -9.61
N GLN A 387 -12.61 14.34 -9.05
CA GLN A 387 -11.47 13.81 -9.81
C GLN A 387 -11.57 12.30 -9.97
N ALA A 388 -11.12 11.82 -11.12
CA ALA A 388 -10.81 10.43 -11.35
C ALA A 388 -9.36 10.26 -11.84
N TYR A 389 -8.82 9.09 -11.53
CA TYR A 389 -7.42 8.75 -11.66
C TYR A 389 -7.24 7.49 -12.49
N VAL A 390 -6.22 7.45 -13.35
CA VAL A 390 -5.84 6.24 -14.11
C VAL A 390 -4.33 6.06 -14.10
N LEU A 391 -3.87 4.84 -13.88
CA LEU A 391 -2.47 4.46 -14.09
C LEU A 391 -2.35 3.73 -15.43
N ALA A 392 -1.27 3.98 -16.19
CA ALA A 392 -1.07 3.33 -17.47
C ALA A 392 0.40 3.06 -17.81
N THR A 393 0.64 2.04 -18.64
CA THR A 393 1.94 1.78 -19.26
C THR A 393 2.23 2.78 -20.38
N SER A 394 3.44 2.78 -20.92
CA SER A 394 3.81 3.59 -22.08
C SER A 394 3.05 3.28 -23.37
N GLN A 395 2.51 2.06 -23.50
CA GLN A 395 1.60 1.69 -24.60
C GLN A 395 0.16 2.13 -24.35
N GLY A 396 -0.10 2.78 -23.21
CA GLY A 396 -1.42 3.22 -22.79
C GLY A 396 -2.31 2.11 -22.26
N LYS A 397 -1.77 0.93 -21.90
CA LYS A 397 -2.56 -0.10 -21.21
C LYS A 397 -2.83 0.36 -19.78
N ARG A 398 -4.09 0.31 -19.34
CA ARG A 398 -4.46 0.63 -17.95
C ARG A 398 -3.83 -0.36 -16.96
N LEU A 399 -3.51 0.13 -15.77
CA LEU A 399 -2.97 -0.63 -14.65
C LEU A 399 -3.84 -0.48 -13.39
N SER A 400 -4.02 -1.57 -12.65
CA SER A 400 -4.63 -1.57 -11.32
C SER A 400 -3.60 -1.31 -10.21
N ILE A 401 -2.35 -1.70 -10.45
CA ILE A 401 -1.22 -1.57 -9.53
C ILE A 401 -0.07 -0.92 -10.29
N ALA A 402 0.52 0.15 -9.74
CA ALA A 402 1.72 0.72 -10.32
C ALA A 402 2.94 -0.18 -10.05
N PRO A 403 3.91 -0.28 -10.98
CA PRO A 403 5.15 -0.97 -10.70
C PRO A 403 5.93 -0.27 -9.58
N SER A 404 6.24 -1.00 -8.50
CA SER A 404 6.95 -0.46 -7.32
C SER A 404 8.37 0.03 -7.61
N ALA A 405 8.95 -0.35 -8.75
CA ALA A 405 10.21 0.19 -9.25
C ALA A 405 10.13 1.65 -9.72
N VAL A 406 8.91 2.17 -9.98
CA VAL A 406 8.68 3.56 -10.43
C VAL A 406 8.20 4.44 -9.27
N VAL A 407 7.20 3.96 -8.53
CA VAL A 407 6.48 4.71 -7.50
C VAL A 407 6.14 3.79 -6.32
N HIS A 408 6.14 4.33 -5.10
CA HIS A 408 5.96 3.55 -3.86
C HIS A 408 5.11 4.33 -2.84
N ASP A 409 4.27 3.63 -2.09
CA ASP A 409 3.54 4.14 -0.91
C ASP A 409 3.74 3.18 0.26
N ASP A 410 4.65 3.54 1.18
CA ASP A 410 4.99 2.74 2.36
C ASP A 410 3.81 2.46 3.29
N SER A 411 2.72 3.25 3.18
CA SER A 411 1.51 3.03 3.97
C SER A 411 0.60 1.93 3.41
N MET A 412 0.89 1.42 2.21
CA MET A 412 0.13 0.37 1.54
C MET A 412 0.88 -0.98 1.60
N PRO A 413 0.16 -2.11 1.59
CA PRO A 413 0.80 -3.43 1.56
C PRO A 413 1.83 -3.55 0.43
N ALA A 414 3.04 -3.99 0.78
CA ALA A 414 4.18 -4.11 -0.15
C ALA A 414 4.55 -2.81 -0.90
N GLY A 415 4.16 -1.64 -0.39
CA GLY A 415 4.49 -0.38 -1.02
C GLY A 415 3.62 -0.01 -2.23
N ALA A 416 2.54 -0.77 -2.46
CA ALA A 416 1.84 -0.74 -3.73
C ALA A 416 1.02 0.55 -3.90
N ILE A 417 1.16 1.19 -5.06
CA ILE A 417 0.24 2.25 -5.50
C ILE A 417 -0.93 1.60 -6.23
N LEU A 418 -2.12 1.67 -5.63
CA LEU A 418 -3.34 1.11 -6.18
C LEU A 418 -4.14 2.20 -6.90
N ASN A 419 -4.53 1.95 -8.16
CA ASN A 419 -5.30 2.93 -8.92
C ASN A 419 -6.67 3.15 -8.23
N GLY A 420 -6.94 4.42 -7.88
CA GLY A 420 -8.12 4.81 -7.11
C GLY A 420 -7.67 5.27 -5.73
N ILE A 421 -7.69 4.38 -4.73
CA ILE A 421 -7.44 4.70 -3.33
C ILE A 421 -6.10 5.42 -3.07
N SER A 422 -4.98 4.97 -3.65
CA SER A 422 -3.69 5.64 -3.43
C SER A 422 -3.68 7.04 -4.06
N CYS A 423 -4.34 7.19 -5.22
CA CYS A 423 -4.45 8.48 -5.90
C CYS A 423 -5.35 9.45 -5.13
N ILE A 424 -6.52 8.99 -4.64
CA ILE A 424 -7.45 9.79 -3.83
C ILE A 424 -6.75 10.29 -2.55
N SER A 425 -6.00 9.40 -1.88
CA SER A 425 -5.21 9.73 -0.70
C SER A 425 -4.11 10.76 -1.00
N CYS A 426 -3.31 10.53 -2.05
CA CYS A 426 -2.22 11.44 -2.42
C CYS A 426 -2.74 12.83 -2.84
N HIS A 427 -3.88 12.88 -3.51
CA HIS A 427 -4.51 14.10 -4.05
C HIS A 427 -5.60 14.67 -3.13
N TYR A 428 -5.42 14.55 -1.81
CA TYR A 428 -6.35 15.07 -0.80
C TYR A 428 -6.61 16.60 -0.86
N LYS A 429 -5.79 17.36 -1.60
CA LYS A 429 -5.95 18.80 -1.90
C LYS A 429 -6.06 19.10 -3.40
N GLY A 430 -6.32 18.08 -4.21
CA GLY A 430 -6.41 18.16 -5.67
C GLY A 430 -5.07 17.99 -6.37
N THR A 431 -4.91 18.65 -7.53
CA THR A 431 -3.73 18.50 -8.39
C THR A 431 -2.47 19.04 -7.69
N LYS A 432 -1.34 18.34 -7.88
CA LYS A 432 -0.04 18.70 -7.27
C LYS A 432 0.78 19.63 -8.18
N PRO A 433 1.65 20.48 -7.60
CA PRO A 433 1.81 20.75 -6.17
C PRO A 433 0.67 21.61 -5.62
N GLU A 434 0.33 21.42 -4.35
CA GLU A 434 -0.79 22.13 -3.69
C GLU A 434 -0.51 23.61 -3.43
N ASN A 435 0.77 23.98 -3.39
CA ASN A 435 1.19 25.35 -3.11
C ASN A 435 1.22 26.13 -4.44
N PRO A 436 0.41 27.19 -4.60
CA PRO A 436 0.35 27.95 -5.85
C PRO A 436 1.70 28.53 -6.29
N GLU A 437 2.54 28.93 -5.33
CA GLU A 437 3.88 29.46 -5.62
C GLU A 437 4.85 28.36 -6.07
N GLN A 438 4.67 27.12 -5.63
CA GLN A 438 5.41 25.98 -6.18
C GLN A 438 4.90 25.62 -7.58
N ALA A 439 3.58 25.66 -7.80
CA ALA A 439 2.98 25.40 -9.10
C ALA A 439 3.50 26.39 -10.17
N LYS A 440 3.63 27.67 -9.81
CA LYS A 440 4.22 28.73 -10.66
C LYS A 440 5.71 28.57 -10.98
N ARG A 441 6.39 27.60 -10.37
CA ARG A 441 7.81 27.28 -10.62
C ARG A 441 8.02 25.86 -11.13
N LEU A 442 6.93 25.18 -11.51
CA LEU A 442 6.97 23.78 -11.86
C LEU A 442 7.68 23.54 -13.20
N ASP A 443 7.45 24.39 -14.21
CA ASP A 443 8.16 24.28 -15.48
C ASP A 443 9.59 24.83 -15.37
N GLN A 444 10.57 23.96 -15.55
CA GLN A 444 11.99 24.29 -15.58
C GLN A 444 12.56 24.26 -17.02
N LEU A 445 11.74 23.84 -17.99
CA LEU A 445 12.22 23.51 -19.33
C LEU A 445 12.19 24.70 -20.28
N ARG A 446 11.09 25.47 -20.32
CA ARG A 446 10.90 26.53 -21.34
C ARG A 446 12.09 27.49 -21.38
N GLU A 447 12.45 28.10 -20.25
CA GLU A 447 13.54 29.10 -20.21
C GLU A 447 14.90 28.51 -20.63
N MET A 448 15.21 27.30 -20.14
CA MET A 448 16.43 26.58 -20.50
C MET A 448 16.50 26.30 -22.00
N ALA A 449 15.39 25.84 -22.60
CA ALA A 449 15.35 25.49 -24.02
C ALA A 449 15.42 26.73 -24.93
N LEU A 450 14.71 27.80 -24.59
CA LEU A 450 14.70 29.04 -25.38
C LEU A 450 16.04 29.76 -25.39
N SER A 451 16.79 29.66 -24.29
CA SER A 451 18.14 30.23 -24.14
C SER A 451 19.26 29.38 -24.75
N ASN A 452 18.96 28.20 -25.31
CA ASN A 452 19.94 27.28 -25.87
C ASN A 452 19.81 27.09 -27.41
N PRO A 453 20.17 28.12 -28.22
CA PRO A 453 20.07 28.05 -29.68
C PRO A 453 21.09 27.08 -30.33
N ARG A 454 22.06 26.57 -29.56
CA ARG A 454 23.01 25.55 -30.03
C ARG A 454 22.35 24.17 -30.07
N ARG A 455 21.48 23.86 -29.11
CA ARG A 455 20.75 22.59 -29.04
C ARG A 455 19.47 22.65 -29.88
N PHE A 456 18.65 23.69 -29.72
CA PHE A 456 17.34 23.79 -30.34
C PHE A 456 17.32 24.83 -31.47
N LYS A 457 17.01 24.37 -32.69
CA LYS A 457 16.88 25.25 -33.87
C LYS A 457 15.67 26.18 -33.69
N ALA A 458 15.58 27.22 -34.53
CA ALA A 458 14.53 28.23 -34.43
C ALA A 458 13.10 27.62 -34.42
N GLN A 459 12.84 26.67 -35.32
CA GLN A 459 11.54 25.99 -35.40
C GLN A 459 11.22 25.16 -34.15
N ASP A 460 12.22 24.48 -33.57
CA ASP A 460 12.02 23.68 -32.36
C ASP A 460 11.79 24.57 -31.14
N ARG A 461 12.52 25.69 -31.02
CA ARG A 461 12.28 26.69 -29.96
C ARG A 461 10.89 27.31 -30.06
N GLU A 462 10.39 27.58 -31.27
CA GLU A 462 9.02 28.06 -31.48
C GLU A 462 7.98 27.01 -31.02
N ARG A 463 8.18 25.73 -31.35
CA ARG A 463 7.31 24.65 -30.86
C ARG A 463 7.33 24.55 -29.33
N ILE A 464 8.52 24.60 -28.72
CA ILE A 464 8.67 24.57 -27.26
C ILE A 464 7.94 25.76 -26.62
N ASP A 465 8.08 26.96 -27.20
CA ASP A 465 7.43 28.18 -26.72
C ASP A 465 5.89 28.07 -26.70
N GLN A 466 5.32 27.35 -27.67
CA GLN A 466 3.87 27.13 -27.78
C GLN A 466 3.37 25.98 -26.89
N LEU A 467 4.16 24.92 -26.71
CA LEU A 467 3.77 23.75 -25.91
C LEU A 467 3.92 23.98 -24.40
N TYR A 468 4.95 24.72 -23.99
CA TYR A 468 5.27 24.97 -22.59
C TYR A 468 4.93 26.42 -22.29
N PRO A 469 3.76 26.77 -21.73
CA PRO A 469 3.33 28.17 -21.55
C PRO A 469 4.19 28.97 -20.54
N GLY A 470 5.17 28.32 -19.91
CA GLY A 470 6.00 28.88 -18.85
C GLY A 470 5.41 28.59 -17.47
N ALA A 471 6.27 28.63 -16.46
CA ALA A 471 5.96 28.14 -15.13
C ALA A 471 4.79 28.87 -14.48
N GLU A 472 4.74 30.21 -14.59
CA GLU A 472 3.66 31.02 -14.02
C GLU A 472 2.30 30.66 -14.63
N ARG A 473 2.21 30.65 -15.96
CA ARG A 473 0.96 30.34 -16.66
C ARG A 473 0.51 28.90 -16.47
N PHE A 474 1.44 27.94 -16.41
CA PHE A 474 1.12 26.56 -16.07
C PHE A 474 0.58 26.44 -14.64
N GLY A 475 1.20 27.16 -13.69
CA GLY A 475 0.76 27.23 -12.30
C GLY A 475 -0.66 27.80 -12.15
N GLU A 476 -1.01 28.84 -12.90
CA GLU A 476 -2.37 29.38 -12.94
C GLU A 476 -3.41 28.35 -13.42
N LEU A 477 -3.07 27.57 -14.45
CA LEU A 477 -3.97 26.52 -14.97
C LEU A 477 -4.18 25.40 -13.95
N LEU A 478 -3.10 24.97 -13.28
CA LEU A 478 -3.18 23.97 -12.21
C LEU A 478 -4.04 24.46 -11.05
N GLU A 479 -3.87 25.71 -10.65
CA GLU A 479 -4.62 26.28 -9.52
C GLU A 479 -6.10 26.41 -9.84
N ALA A 480 -6.46 26.85 -11.06
CA ALA A 480 -7.86 26.90 -11.49
C ALA A 480 -8.54 25.51 -11.47
N ASP A 481 -7.83 24.47 -11.88
CA ASP A 481 -8.33 23.09 -11.82
C ASP A 481 -8.53 22.62 -10.37
N ARG A 482 -7.59 22.98 -9.49
CA ARG A 482 -7.64 22.67 -8.05
C ARG A 482 -8.80 23.39 -7.36
N GLU A 483 -9.02 24.67 -7.67
CA GLU A 483 -10.14 25.46 -7.16
C GLU A 483 -11.49 24.90 -7.61
N SER A 484 -11.59 24.46 -8.87
CA SER A 484 -12.80 23.80 -9.38
C SER A 484 -13.14 22.54 -8.58
N TRP A 485 -12.14 21.71 -8.28
CA TRP A 485 -12.32 20.51 -7.46
C TRP A 485 -12.69 20.84 -6.00
N LEU A 486 -12.01 21.80 -5.39
CA LEU A 486 -12.34 22.27 -4.03
C LEU A 486 -13.77 22.82 -3.94
N SER A 487 -14.23 23.53 -4.97
CA SER A 487 -15.60 24.02 -5.03
C SER A 487 -16.62 22.86 -5.07
N ALA A 488 -16.29 21.74 -5.73
CA ALA A 488 -17.13 20.55 -5.74
C ALA A 488 -17.20 19.89 -4.35
N LEU A 489 -16.07 19.79 -3.64
CA LEU A 489 -16.04 19.32 -2.24
C LEU A 489 -16.87 20.20 -1.31
N GLN A 490 -16.71 21.52 -1.42
CA GLN A 490 -17.49 22.48 -0.62
C GLN A 490 -19.00 22.33 -0.92
N LYS A 491 -19.37 22.16 -2.20
CA LYS A 491 -20.78 21.93 -2.60
C LYS A 491 -21.32 20.63 -2.01
N ALA A 492 -20.49 19.60 -1.87
CA ALA A 492 -20.84 18.34 -1.23
C ALA A 492 -20.92 18.43 0.31
N GLY A 493 -20.43 19.52 0.91
CA GLY A 493 -20.31 19.66 2.36
C GLY A 493 -19.12 18.91 2.97
N ILE A 494 -18.10 18.60 2.16
CA ILE A 494 -16.87 17.94 2.60
C ILE A 494 -15.87 19.02 3.02
N THR A 495 -15.46 19.00 4.28
CA THR A 495 -14.55 19.99 4.86
C THR A 495 -13.15 19.46 5.12
N SER A 496 -13.00 18.14 5.21
CA SER A 496 -11.73 17.47 5.50
C SER A 496 -10.84 17.39 4.25
N ILE A 497 -10.04 18.44 4.06
CA ILE A 497 -9.01 18.57 3.00
C ILE A 497 -7.59 18.49 3.58
N GLY A 498 -7.44 17.82 4.72
CA GLY A 498 -6.16 17.59 5.40
C GLY A 498 -5.48 16.29 4.97
N PRO A 499 -4.25 16.04 5.46
CA PRO A 499 -3.52 14.79 5.19
C PRO A 499 -4.28 13.53 5.64
N GLN A 500 -5.15 13.65 6.65
CA GLN A 500 -6.11 12.62 7.00
C GLN A 500 -7.27 12.67 6.00
N GLU A 501 -7.06 12.05 4.85
CA GLU A 501 -8.02 12.04 3.74
C GLU A 501 -9.23 11.14 4.09
N PRO A 502 -10.49 11.62 3.93
CA PRO A 502 -11.69 10.89 4.38
C PRO A 502 -11.90 9.49 3.79
N VAL A 503 -11.67 9.32 2.48
CA VAL A 503 -11.84 8.01 1.82
C VAL A 503 -10.79 7.03 2.34
N ARG A 504 -9.54 7.47 2.47
CA ARG A 504 -8.43 6.70 3.03
C ARG A 504 -8.65 6.35 4.49
N ALA A 505 -9.11 7.28 5.32
CA ALA A 505 -9.40 7.01 6.73
C ALA A 505 -10.46 5.92 6.90
N LEU A 506 -11.52 5.97 6.10
CA LEU A 506 -12.58 4.96 6.12
C LEU A 506 -12.11 3.61 5.54
N PHE A 507 -11.31 3.65 4.46
CA PHE A 507 -10.64 2.48 3.89
C PHE A 507 -9.75 1.77 4.93
N ASP A 508 -8.88 2.52 5.62
CA ASP A 508 -7.97 1.98 6.63
C ASP A 508 -8.72 1.44 7.85
N SER A 509 -9.83 2.07 8.25
CA SER A 509 -10.70 1.55 9.32
C SER A 509 -11.20 0.14 9.00
N PHE A 510 -11.55 -0.11 7.72
CA PHE A 510 -11.95 -1.44 7.27
C PHE A 510 -10.77 -2.43 7.24
N THR A 511 -9.57 -2.04 6.82
CA THR A 511 -8.47 -3.00 6.61
C THR A 511 -7.81 -3.49 7.89
N ARG A 512 -8.04 -2.82 9.03
CA ARG A 512 -7.53 -3.24 10.35
C ARG A 512 -7.96 -4.66 10.71
N ASN A 513 -7.09 -5.33 11.47
CA ASN A 513 -7.43 -6.58 12.14
C ASN A 513 -8.62 -6.33 13.08
N LEU A 514 -9.54 -7.29 13.14
CA LEU A 514 -10.68 -7.21 14.03
C LEU A 514 -10.29 -7.72 15.40
N ASP A 515 -10.48 -6.88 16.41
CA ASP A 515 -10.57 -7.30 17.80
C ASP A 515 -12.01 -7.69 18.15
N LEU A 516 -12.22 -8.03 19.41
CA LEU A 516 -13.54 -8.46 19.90
C LEU A 516 -14.60 -7.36 19.84
N GLU A 517 -14.23 -6.11 20.13
CA GLU A 517 -15.14 -4.95 20.05
C GLU A 517 -15.60 -4.72 18.62
N THR A 518 -14.64 -4.66 17.69
CA THR A 518 -14.90 -4.49 16.28
C THR A 518 -15.82 -5.60 15.78
N ALA A 519 -15.49 -6.87 16.05
CA ALA A 519 -16.32 -7.99 15.64
C ALA A 519 -17.75 -7.94 16.21
N ALA A 520 -17.91 -7.60 17.49
CA ALA A 520 -19.23 -7.44 18.12
C ALA A 520 -20.05 -6.33 17.45
N ALA A 521 -19.41 -5.19 17.16
CA ALA A 521 -20.04 -4.05 16.51
C ALA A 521 -20.50 -4.36 15.07
N GLU A 522 -19.81 -5.26 14.35
CA GLU A 522 -20.23 -5.71 13.00
C GLU A 522 -21.51 -6.55 13.00
N PHE A 523 -21.93 -7.05 14.15
CA PHE A 523 -23.22 -7.75 14.36
C PHE A 523 -24.26 -6.88 15.10
N GLY A 524 -23.95 -5.61 15.36
CA GLY A 524 -24.84 -4.73 16.13
C GLY A 524 -25.02 -5.17 17.59
N LEU A 525 -23.99 -5.76 18.21
CA LEU A 525 -24.03 -6.27 19.57
C LEU A 525 -22.99 -5.59 20.45
N SER A 526 -23.32 -5.45 21.74
CA SER A 526 -22.30 -5.17 22.76
C SER A 526 -21.32 -6.33 22.87
N VAL A 527 -20.08 -6.04 23.30
CA VAL A 527 -19.05 -7.06 23.55
C VAL A 527 -19.55 -8.20 24.44
N ALA A 528 -20.26 -7.86 25.54
CA ALA A 528 -20.79 -8.85 26.46
C ALA A 528 -21.84 -9.77 25.81
N ALA A 529 -22.78 -9.20 25.04
CA ALA A 529 -23.80 -9.98 24.35
C ALA A 529 -23.21 -10.85 23.23
N PHE A 530 -22.19 -10.35 22.54
CA PHE A 530 -21.48 -11.10 21.50
C PHE A 530 -20.73 -12.29 22.08
N GLU A 531 -20.00 -12.09 23.18
CA GLU A 531 -19.32 -13.18 23.88
C GLU A 531 -20.27 -14.24 24.42
N GLU A 532 -21.38 -13.83 25.03
CA GLU A 532 -22.40 -14.77 25.52
C GLU A 532 -22.89 -15.69 24.40
N LYS A 533 -23.16 -15.10 23.22
CA LYS A 533 -23.59 -15.85 22.02
C LYS A 533 -22.52 -16.77 21.45
N LEU A 534 -21.24 -16.40 21.54
CA LEU A 534 -20.12 -17.20 21.03
C LEU A 534 -19.62 -18.25 22.04
N ASN A 535 -20.01 -18.15 23.32
CA ASN A 535 -19.56 -19.09 24.35
C ASN A 535 -20.31 -20.43 24.36
N THR A 536 -21.28 -20.61 23.46
CA THR A 536 -22.13 -21.81 23.35
C THR A 536 -21.40 -23.00 22.73
N GLU A 537 -20.66 -22.80 21.65
CA GLU A 537 -19.94 -23.84 20.92
C GLU A 537 -18.42 -23.81 21.22
N SER A 538 -17.73 -24.96 21.10
CA SER A 538 -16.28 -25.02 21.34
C SER A 538 -15.47 -24.20 20.33
N GLU A 539 -15.95 -24.17 19.09
CA GLU A 539 -15.29 -23.54 17.95
C GLU A 539 -15.38 -22.01 18.00
N THR A 540 -16.56 -21.48 18.31
CA THR A 540 -16.79 -20.04 18.51
C THR A 540 -16.05 -19.51 19.74
N ARG A 541 -15.87 -20.31 20.79
CA ARG A 541 -15.01 -19.96 21.95
C ARG A 541 -13.54 -19.77 21.58
N GLN A 542 -13.01 -20.59 20.68
CA GLN A 542 -11.64 -20.41 20.18
C GLN A 542 -11.52 -19.12 19.37
N LEU A 543 -12.55 -18.76 18.60
CA LEU A 543 -12.61 -17.49 17.88
C LEU A 543 -12.63 -16.29 18.83
N VAL A 544 -13.44 -16.30 19.90
CA VAL A 544 -13.42 -15.24 20.94
C VAL A 544 -12.02 -15.08 21.51
N THR A 545 -11.34 -16.19 21.81
CA THR A 545 -9.97 -16.16 22.35
C THR A 545 -9.00 -15.51 21.35
N ARG A 546 -9.09 -15.85 20.05
CA ARG A 546 -8.28 -15.22 19.00
C ARG A 546 -8.57 -13.72 18.88
N LEU A 547 -9.84 -13.32 18.85
CA LEU A 547 -10.27 -11.92 18.78
C LEU A 547 -9.77 -11.08 19.97
N ARG A 548 -9.65 -11.69 21.17
CA ARG A 548 -9.12 -11.02 22.37
C ARG A 548 -7.61 -10.84 22.36
N VAL A 549 -6.87 -11.85 21.90
CA VAL A 549 -5.41 -11.93 22.11
C VAL A 549 -4.61 -11.47 20.89
N GLN A 550 -5.07 -11.80 19.69
CA GLN A 550 -4.28 -11.64 18.46
C GLN A 550 -4.99 -10.82 17.38
N GLY A 551 -6.31 -10.61 17.54
CA GLY A 551 -7.17 -10.12 16.48
C GLY A 551 -7.28 -11.11 15.31
N VAL A 552 -8.14 -10.77 14.34
CA VAL A 552 -8.37 -11.57 13.13
C VAL A 552 -8.20 -10.69 11.89
N GLN A 553 -7.40 -11.14 10.94
CA GLN A 553 -7.23 -10.41 9.68
C GLN A 553 -8.54 -10.32 8.90
N ARG A 554 -8.79 -9.18 8.25
CA ARG A 554 -10.02 -8.91 7.51
C ARG A 554 -10.39 -10.00 6.51
N GLN A 555 -9.40 -10.52 5.77
CA GLN A 555 -9.60 -11.57 4.77
C GLN A 555 -10.11 -12.88 5.39
N LEU A 556 -9.58 -13.26 6.56
CA LEU A 556 -10.02 -14.44 7.30
C LEU A 556 -11.39 -14.21 7.94
N PHE A 557 -11.65 -13.00 8.40
CA PHE A 557 -12.90 -12.67 9.07
C PHE A 557 -14.12 -12.80 8.15
N VAL A 558 -13.97 -12.67 6.84
CA VAL A 558 -15.08 -12.90 5.89
C VAL A 558 -15.65 -14.32 6.03
N GLU A 559 -14.81 -15.34 6.19
CA GLU A 559 -15.24 -16.73 6.41
C GLU A 559 -15.81 -16.92 7.83
N GLU A 560 -15.17 -16.30 8.83
CA GLU A 560 -15.61 -16.38 10.23
C GLU A 560 -16.94 -15.67 10.46
N PHE A 561 -17.24 -14.58 9.76
CA PHE A 561 -18.50 -13.83 9.87
C PHE A 561 -19.70 -14.71 9.54
N ARG A 562 -19.62 -15.45 8.42
CA ARG A 562 -20.66 -16.39 8.01
C ARG A 562 -20.91 -17.45 9.08
N LYS A 563 -19.82 -18.00 9.60
CA LYS A 563 -19.84 -19.04 10.63
C LYS A 563 -20.44 -18.54 11.94
N ILE A 564 -20.07 -17.34 12.39
CA ILE A 564 -20.64 -16.70 13.57
C ILE A 564 -22.15 -16.50 13.40
N ALA A 565 -22.57 -15.94 12.26
CA ALA A 565 -23.98 -15.69 12.00
C ALA A 565 -24.84 -16.96 12.08
N GLU A 566 -24.38 -18.05 11.46
CA GLU A 566 -25.05 -19.35 11.45
C GLU A 566 -25.06 -20.02 12.84
N LEU A 567 -23.91 -20.07 13.53
CA LEU A 567 -23.79 -20.77 14.82
C LEU A 567 -24.43 -20.02 16.00
N SER A 568 -24.47 -18.68 15.94
CA SER A 568 -25.05 -17.83 17.00
C SER A 568 -26.49 -17.40 16.72
N GLY A 569 -27.09 -17.86 15.61
CA GLY A 569 -28.46 -17.56 15.22
C GLY A 569 -28.72 -16.06 15.02
N LEU A 570 -27.74 -15.33 14.48
CA LEU A 570 -27.82 -13.87 14.28
C LEU A 570 -28.45 -13.48 12.95
N GLY A 571 -28.57 -14.41 12.02
CA GLY A 571 -29.20 -14.23 10.71
C GLY A 571 -28.70 -15.29 9.73
N GLU A 572 -29.36 -15.43 8.59
CA GLU A 572 -28.86 -16.29 7.52
C GLU A 572 -27.88 -15.50 6.64
N PRO A 573 -26.60 -15.91 6.52
CA PRO A 573 -25.66 -15.21 5.67
C PRO A 573 -26.06 -15.27 4.20
N ARG A 574 -26.00 -14.12 3.53
CA ARG A 574 -26.22 -14.01 2.09
C ARG A 574 -25.07 -14.66 1.33
N GLU A 575 -25.41 -15.31 0.21
CA GLU A 575 -24.40 -15.74 -0.77
C GLU A 575 -23.76 -14.53 -1.45
N PHE A 576 -22.44 -14.58 -1.60
CA PHE A 576 -21.68 -13.54 -2.27
C PHE A 576 -20.57 -14.16 -3.11
N GLU A 577 -20.05 -13.38 -4.05
CA GLU A 577 -18.85 -13.72 -4.80
C GLU A 577 -17.65 -12.99 -4.24
N LEU A 578 -16.56 -13.70 -3.97
CA LEU A 578 -15.34 -13.06 -3.46
C LEU A 578 -14.79 -12.04 -4.46
N LEU A 579 -14.68 -10.78 -4.03
CA LEU A 579 -14.04 -9.72 -4.81
C LEU A 579 -12.52 -9.87 -4.74
N LYS A 580 -11.89 -10.10 -5.88
CA LYS A 580 -10.43 -10.12 -6.02
C LYS A 580 -9.92 -8.70 -6.16
N VAL A 581 -9.32 -8.17 -5.09
CA VAL A 581 -8.86 -6.78 -5.05
C VAL A 581 -7.32 -6.65 -4.98
N PRO A 582 -6.75 -5.60 -5.58
CA PRO A 582 -5.32 -5.31 -5.53
C PRO A 582 -4.74 -5.20 -4.12
N TYR A 583 -5.51 -4.70 -3.14
CA TYR A 583 -5.06 -4.58 -1.75
C TYR A 583 -4.57 -5.90 -1.15
N PHE A 584 -5.16 -7.03 -1.56
CA PHE A 584 -4.74 -8.38 -1.13
C PHE A 584 -3.79 -9.06 -2.12
N GLY A 585 -3.15 -8.29 -3.03
CA GLY A 585 -2.23 -8.80 -4.04
C GLY A 585 -2.89 -9.46 -5.25
N HIS A 586 -4.21 -9.32 -5.43
CA HIS A 586 -4.90 -9.81 -6.61
C HIS A 586 -5.04 -8.70 -7.65
N ASP A 587 -4.33 -8.81 -8.77
CA ASP A 587 -4.52 -7.90 -9.91
C ASP A 587 -5.64 -8.43 -10.83
N PRO A 588 -6.82 -7.79 -10.89
CA PRO A 588 -7.91 -8.22 -11.76
C PRO A 588 -7.62 -8.01 -13.26
N GLU A 589 -6.59 -7.23 -13.59
CA GLU A 589 -6.20 -6.90 -14.96
C GLU A 589 -4.94 -7.65 -15.44
N ALA A 590 -4.38 -8.46 -14.56
CA ALA A 590 -3.45 -9.48 -14.97
C ALA A 590 -4.22 -10.45 -15.92
N PRO A 591 -3.64 -10.88 -17.06
CA PRO A 591 -4.32 -11.68 -18.08
C PRO A 591 -5.10 -12.86 -17.48
N ALA A 592 -6.18 -13.38 -18.07
CA ALA A 592 -6.91 -14.51 -17.47
C ALA A 592 -6.02 -15.77 -17.23
N ASP A 593 -4.93 -15.91 -17.98
CA ASP A 593 -3.88 -16.91 -17.68
C ASP A 593 -3.14 -16.62 -16.36
N SER A 594 -3.06 -15.38 -15.88
CA SER A 594 -2.60 -15.00 -14.53
C SER A 594 -3.49 -15.50 -13.39
N ALA A 595 -4.78 -15.75 -13.67
CA ALA A 595 -5.75 -16.25 -12.68
C ALA A 595 -5.85 -17.80 -12.64
N GLN A 596 -5.16 -18.50 -13.56
CA GLN A 596 -4.85 -19.93 -13.44
C GLN A 596 -3.33 -20.25 -13.41
N THR A 597 -2.45 -19.25 -13.50
CA THR A 597 -0.99 -19.41 -13.31
C THR A 597 -0.56 -19.22 -11.85
N SER A 598 -1.26 -19.88 -10.92
CA SER A 598 -0.55 -20.65 -9.90
C SER A 598 -0.01 -21.98 -10.46
N ALA A 599 -0.29 -22.29 -11.74
CA ALA A 599 0.37 -23.34 -12.49
C ALA A 599 0.68 -22.92 -13.95
N GLN A 600 1.98 -22.88 -14.25
CA GLN A 600 2.65 -23.10 -15.56
C GLN A 600 2.78 -21.98 -16.62
N ALA A 601 4.02 -21.46 -16.65
CA ALA A 601 5.01 -21.56 -17.73
C ALA A 601 5.26 -20.31 -18.61
N PRO A 602 6.45 -19.67 -18.49
CA PRO A 602 6.87 -18.60 -19.38
C PRO A 602 7.30 -19.17 -20.74
N THR A 603 6.73 -18.65 -21.81
CA THR A 603 7.22 -18.83 -23.18
C THR A 603 7.41 -17.41 -23.76
N THR A 604 8.51 -17.03 -24.40
CA THR A 604 9.53 -17.77 -25.12
C THR A 604 10.84 -16.99 -25.09
N THR A 605 11.71 -17.33 -24.14
CA THR A 605 13.21 -17.31 -24.14
C THR A 605 13.74 -17.50 -22.72
N ALA A 606 12.91 -17.27 -21.70
CA ALA A 606 13.11 -17.70 -20.30
C ALA A 606 12.92 -19.22 -20.08
N ALA A 607 12.41 -19.95 -21.09
CA ALA A 607 12.07 -21.37 -20.99
C ALA A 607 13.30 -22.29 -20.85
N ALA A 608 14.49 -21.87 -21.28
CA ALA A 608 15.69 -22.70 -21.18
C ALA A 608 16.34 -22.65 -19.78
N GLU A 609 16.24 -21.52 -19.07
CA GLU A 609 16.90 -21.32 -17.78
C GLU A 609 16.00 -21.66 -16.57
N THR A 610 14.68 -21.57 -16.71
CA THR A 610 13.72 -21.93 -15.64
C THR A 610 13.52 -23.45 -15.49
N GLN A 611 13.96 -24.25 -16.48
CA GLN A 611 13.85 -25.70 -16.45
C GLN A 611 14.76 -26.32 -15.37
N LEU A 612 15.92 -25.71 -15.10
CA LEU A 612 16.90 -26.16 -14.10
C LEU A 612 16.38 -26.20 -12.66
N LEU A 613 15.46 -25.30 -12.33
CA LEU A 613 15.00 -25.04 -10.96
C LEU A 613 13.70 -25.75 -10.62
N ARG A 614 13.12 -26.50 -11.57
CA ARG A 614 11.85 -27.21 -11.38
C ARG A 614 11.87 -28.66 -11.88
N THR A 615 12.93 -29.10 -12.56
CA THR A 615 13.03 -30.48 -13.04
C THR A 615 13.23 -31.43 -11.86
N SER A 616 12.37 -32.44 -11.76
CA SER A 616 12.53 -33.57 -10.85
C SER A 616 13.10 -34.76 -11.61
N ASN A 617 14.13 -35.41 -11.06
CA ASN A 617 14.65 -36.64 -11.64
C ASN A 617 13.73 -37.82 -11.28
N ARG A 618 12.80 -38.20 -12.17
CA ARG A 618 11.92 -39.36 -11.99
C ARG A 618 11.86 -40.20 -13.28
N PRO A 619 12.06 -41.53 -13.24
CA PRO A 619 12.33 -42.37 -12.07
C PRO A 619 13.85 -42.56 -11.85
N ALA A 620 14.37 -42.12 -10.69
CA ALA A 620 15.79 -42.19 -10.35
C ALA A 620 16.02 -43.10 -9.13
N SER A 621 17.12 -43.88 -9.14
CA SER A 621 17.56 -44.67 -7.96
C SER A 621 18.08 -43.77 -6.82
N MET A 622 18.61 -42.60 -7.17
CA MET A 622 19.13 -41.60 -6.25
C MET A 622 17.99 -40.70 -5.75
N THR A 623 17.91 -40.50 -4.43
CA THR A 623 16.92 -39.65 -3.76
C THR A 623 17.59 -38.73 -2.77
N VAL A 624 17.06 -37.52 -2.64
CA VAL A 624 17.46 -36.53 -1.64
C VAL A 624 16.21 -35.96 -0.98
N SER A 625 16.33 -35.63 0.30
CA SER A 625 15.33 -34.90 1.06
C SER A 625 15.97 -33.68 1.70
N MET A 626 15.21 -32.59 1.78
CA MET A 626 15.55 -31.37 2.49
C MET A 626 14.38 -31.02 3.39
N GLY A 627 14.67 -30.57 4.61
CA GLY A 627 13.61 -30.16 5.53
C GLY A 627 14.15 -29.39 6.71
N GLU A 628 13.21 -28.88 7.50
CA GLU A 628 13.47 -28.09 8.70
C GLU A 628 14.11 -28.92 9.82
N LEU A 629 14.88 -28.25 10.69
CA LEU A 629 15.40 -28.83 11.93
C LEU A 629 14.43 -28.66 13.12
N ALA A 630 13.50 -27.70 13.03
CA ALA A 630 12.42 -27.40 13.97
C ALA A 630 11.16 -27.04 13.15
N ASP A 631 9.94 -27.38 13.61
CA ASP A 631 8.64 -27.19 12.91
C ASP A 631 8.25 -25.70 12.65
N ARG A 632 9.20 -24.90 12.18
CA ARG A 632 9.12 -23.44 12.07
C ARG A 632 9.17 -23.04 10.60
N LYS A 633 8.06 -22.46 10.13
CA LYS A 633 7.85 -22.04 8.74
C LYS A 633 8.12 -20.56 8.49
N THR A 634 8.60 -19.83 9.48
CA THR A 634 8.84 -18.38 9.39
C THR A 634 10.14 -17.99 10.07
N PHE A 635 10.99 -17.28 9.33
CA PHE A 635 12.29 -16.77 9.77
C PHE A 635 12.31 -15.25 9.63
N PHE A 636 12.82 -14.56 10.64
CA PHE A 636 12.91 -13.11 10.66
C PHE A 636 14.25 -12.62 10.11
N ASN A 637 14.37 -11.33 9.80
CA ASN A 637 15.60 -10.74 9.28
C ASN A 637 16.78 -11.05 10.22
N ASP A 638 17.91 -11.46 9.63
CA ASP A 638 19.12 -11.94 10.32
C ASP A 638 18.97 -13.23 11.14
N GLU A 639 17.79 -13.85 11.17
CA GLU A 639 17.57 -15.12 11.84
C GLU A 639 18.19 -16.29 11.05
N THR A 640 18.86 -17.17 11.78
CA THR A 640 19.47 -18.37 11.23
C THR A 640 18.39 -19.36 10.73
N ILE A 641 18.61 -19.91 9.54
CA ILE A 641 17.73 -20.88 8.88
C ILE A 641 18.40 -22.27 8.97
N PRO A 642 18.13 -23.07 10.03
CA PRO A 642 18.68 -24.41 10.13
C PRO A 642 17.91 -25.37 9.23
N CYS A 643 18.64 -26.13 8.40
CA CYS A 643 18.06 -27.16 7.55
C CYS A 643 18.87 -28.46 7.58
N ARG A 644 18.20 -29.59 7.33
CA ARG A 644 18.83 -30.90 7.14
C ARG A 644 18.68 -31.39 5.72
N ILE A 645 19.72 -32.06 5.24
CA ILE A 645 19.77 -32.70 3.91
C ILE A 645 20.14 -34.17 4.12
N LYS A 646 19.40 -35.09 3.49
CA LYS A 646 19.70 -36.51 3.51
C LYS A 646 19.56 -37.09 2.11
N ALA A 647 20.57 -37.83 1.66
CA ALA A 647 20.57 -38.56 0.40
C ALA A 647 20.78 -40.06 0.64
N ASN A 648 20.23 -40.91 -0.22
CA ASN A 648 20.35 -42.37 -0.11
C ASN A 648 21.67 -42.93 -0.67
N GLU A 649 22.47 -42.13 -1.37
CA GLU A 649 23.74 -42.51 -2.01
C GLU A 649 24.85 -41.47 -1.76
N ASP A 650 26.10 -41.87 -1.94
CA ASP A 650 27.27 -40.96 -1.91
C ASP A 650 27.12 -39.89 -3.01
N CYS A 651 27.20 -38.61 -2.64
CA CYS A 651 26.92 -37.52 -3.57
C CYS A 651 27.61 -36.21 -3.24
N PHE A 652 27.61 -35.30 -4.22
CA PHE A 652 28.00 -33.90 -4.08
C PHE A 652 26.77 -33.01 -3.92
N VAL A 653 26.82 -32.01 -3.05
CA VAL A 653 25.66 -31.17 -2.69
C VAL A 653 25.85 -29.73 -3.17
N THR A 654 24.83 -29.19 -3.85
CA THR A 654 24.68 -27.78 -4.23
C THR A 654 23.39 -27.24 -3.63
N ILE A 655 23.41 -26.05 -3.04
CA ILE A 655 22.22 -25.40 -2.48
C ILE A 655 22.01 -24.07 -3.16
N LEU A 656 20.77 -23.85 -3.60
CA LEU A 656 20.31 -22.61 -4.19
C LEU A 656 19.23 -21.98 -3.29
N GLY A 657 19.28 -20.67 -3.10
CA GLY A 657 18.22 -19.89 -2.47
C GLY A 657 17.43 -19.16 -3.55
N ILE A 658 16.11 -19.30 -3.53
CA ILE A 658 15.18 -18.59 -4.41
C ILE A 658 14.40 -17.63 -3.52
N ASP A 659 14.54 -16.34 -3.77
CA ASP A 659 13.89 -15.31 -2.97
C ASP A 659 12.45 -15.01 -3.44
N PRO A 660 11.68 -14.19 -2.70
CA PRO A 660 10.30 -13.85 -3.06
C PRO A 660 10.12 -13.19 -4.42
N ASN A 661 11.18 -12.58 -4.96
CA ASN A 661 11.18 -11.98 -6.29
C ASN A 661 11.54 -13.00 -7.39
N GLY A 662 11.83 -14.26 -7.01
CA GLY A 662 12.25 -15.31 -7.92
C GLY A 662 13.73 -15.25 -8.30
N GLU A 663 14.54 -14.40 -7.65
CA GLU A 663 15.98 -14.34 -7.89
C GLU A 663 16.67 -15.56 -7.26
N VAL A 664 17.68 -16.11 -7.94
CA VAL A 664 18.38 -17.32 -7.51
C VAL A 664 19.80 -17.03 -7.09
N SER A 665 20.15 -17.42 -5.86
CA SER A 665 21.50 -17.39 -5.31
C SER A 665 22.07 -18.79 -5.15
N CYS A 666 23.38 -18.93 -5.37
CA CYS A 666 24.10 -20.14 -4.98
C CYS A 666 24.61 -19.95 -3.54
N LEU A 667 24.05 -20.73 -2.61
CA LEU A 667 24.41 -20.72 -1.19
C LEU A 667 25.49 -21.77 -0.87
N LEU A 668 25.53 -22.85 -1.65
CA LEU A 668 26.61 -23.83 -1.65
C LEU A 668 26.91 -24.33 -3.07
N PRO A 669 28.20 -24.47 -3.45
CA PRO A 669 29.39 -24.27 -2.62
C PRO A 669 29.66 -22.79 -2.29
N ASN A 670 30.26 -22.53 -1.12
CA ASN A 670 30.64 -21.17 -0.68
C ASN A 670 32.05 -21.16 -0.06
N LYS A 671 32.57 -19.96 0.22
CA LYS A 671 33.93 -19.74 0.74
C LYS A 671 34.14 -20.12 2.20
N TRP A 672 33.08 -20.39 2.96
CA TRP A 672 33.16 -20.63 4.41
C TRP A 672 33.22 -22.12 4.77
N LYS A 673 33.03 -23.00 3.79
CA LYS A 673 33.16 -24.44 3.97
C LYS A 673 34.55 -24.92 3.55
N HIS A 674 35.48 -25.01 4.51
CA HIS A 674 36.84 -25.49 4.28
C HIS A 674 37.00 -26.98 4.63
N GLU A 675 36.99 -27.83 3.61
CA GLU A 675 37.74 -29.10 3.61
C GLU A 675 38.82 -29.00 2.52
N THR A 676 39.70 -27.99 2.63
CA THR A 676 40.77 -27.78 1.65
C THR A 676 42.11 -27.65 2.37
N ASP A 677 43.14 -28.28 1.83
CA ASP A 677 44.56 -28.21 2.23
C ASP A 677 45.22 -26.83 1.99
N GLY A 678 44.43 -25.78 1.80
CA GLY A 678 44.89 -24.41 1.49
C GLY A 678 45.15 -24.14 0.00
N SER A 679 44.99 -25.12 -0.90
CA SER A 679 45.25 -24.93 -2.34
C SER A 679 44.05 -24.41 -3.16
N GLN A 680 42.82 -24.49 -2.63
CA GLN A 680 41.58 -24.04 -3.28
C GLN A 680 40.71 -23.27 -2.28
N TRP A 681 40.10 -22.15 -2.71
CA TRP A 681 39.28 -21.28 -1.85
C TRP A 681 37.81 -21.73 -1.71
N TRP A 682 37.43 -22.84 -2.37
CA TRP A 682 36.13 -23.53 -2.24
C TRP A 682 36.35 -25.06 -2.21
N SER A 683 35.56 -25.80 -1.43
CA SER A 683 35.56 -27.28 -1.44
C SER A 683 34.19 -27.82 -1.86
N PRO A 684 34.12 -28.83 -2.75
CA PRO A 684 32.86 -29.49 -3.06
C PRO A 684 32.36 -30.29 -1.84
N LEU A 685 31.13 -30.01 -1.41
CA LEU A 685 30.51 -30.70 -0.28
C LEU A 685 30.10 -32.12 -0.69
N LYS A 686 30.71 -33.13 -0.05
CA LYS A 686 30.33 -34.55 -0.20
C LYS A 686 29.43 -35.00 0.94
N LEU A 687 28.33 -35.68 0.62
CA LEU A 687 27.44 -36.33 1.57
C LEU A 687 27.53 -37.84 1.36
N LYS A 688 27.77 -38.60 2.43
CA LYS A 688 27.78 -40.07 2.37
C LYS A 688 26.37 -40.65 2.34
N ALA A 689 26.23 -41.81 1.71
CA ALA A 689 24.96 -42.53 1.63
C ALA A 689 24.30 -42.66 3.01
N ASN A 690 23.03 -42.24 3.10
CA ASN A 690 22.20 -42.25 4.32
C ASN A 690 22.67 -41.36 5.48
N GLN A 691 23.75 -40.60 5.30
CA GLN A 691 24.16 -39.56 6.25
C GLN A 691 23.18 -38.39 6.18
N THR A 692 22.78 -37.89 7.35
CA THR A 692 22.04 -36.63 7.46
C THR A 692 23.04 -35.52 7.71
N LEU A 693 23.06 -34.52 6.83
CA LEU A 693 23.83 -33.30 7.01
C LEU A 693 22.91 -32.21 7.54
N GLU A 694 23.19 -31.75 8.75
CA GLU A 694 22.55 -30.56 9.30
C GLU A 694 23.39 -29.34 8.93
N ILE A 695 22.74 -28.26 8.49
CA ILE A 695 23.36 -26.98 8.20
C ILE A 695 23.09 -26.08 9.38
N THR A 696 24.02 -26.12 10.33
CA THR A 696 24.05 -25.31 11.53
C THR A 696 25.45 -24.75 11.70
N PRO A 697 25.62 -23.65 12.46
CA PRO A 697 26.95 -23.10 12.76
C PRO A 697 27.94 -24.16 13.24
N THR A 698 27.48 -25.10 14.06
CA THR A 698 28.28 -26.16 14.70
C THR A 698 28.67 -27.32 13.77
N THR A 699 27.92 -27.57 12.71
CA THR A 699 28.12 -28.75 11.85
C THR A 699 28.84 -28.45 10.54
N VAL A 700 28.72 -27.22 10.01
CA VAL A 700 29.32 -26.83 8.73
C VAL A 700 30.18 -25.56 8.78
N GLY A 701 30.29 -24.89 9.94
CA GLY A 701 31.15 -23.72 10.14
C GLY A 701 30.62 -22.39 9.59
N PHE A 702 29.42 -22.38 9.03
CA PHE A 702 28.71 -21.20 8.53
C PHE A 702 27.21 -21.33 8.82
N GLU A 703 26.48 -20.23 8.71
CA GLU A 703 25.03 -20.20 8.85
C GLU A 703 24.35 -19.55 7.64
N LEU A 704 23.15 -20.04 7.32
CA LEU A 704 22.22 -19.39 6.40
C LEU A 704 21.33 -18.47 7.22
N PHE A 705 21.03 -17.28 6.74
CA PHE A 705 20.17 -16.32 7.44
C PHE A 705 19.19 -15.65 6.49
N ALA A 706 18.02 -15.27 7.00
CA ALA A 706 17.03 -14.54 6.22
C ALA A 706 17.42 -13.05 6.08
N GLN A 707 17.20 -12.47 4.90
CA GLN A 707 17.40 -11.05 4.62
C GLN A 707 16.35 -10.56 3.62
N ALA A 708 16.23 -9.25 3.40
CA ALA A 708 15.26 -8.68 2.46
C ALA A 708 15.67 -8.93 0.99
N PRO A 709 14.78 -9.30 0.04
CA PRO A 709 13.33 -9.25 0.14
C PRO A 709 12.75 -10.38 0.99
N HIS A 710 11.75 -10.00 1.79
CA HIS A 710 11.04 -10.89 2.68
C HIS A 710 9.75 -11.41 2.04
N GLY A 711 9.42 -12.68 2.28
CA GLY A 711 8.26 -13.34 1.68
C GLY A 711 8.47 -14.83 1.50
N VAL A 712 7.76 -15.45 0.57
CA VAL A 712 7.93 -16.87 0.24
C VAL A 712 9.33 -17.10 -0.32
N THR A 713 10.11 -17.92 0.37
CA THR A 713 11.50 -18.19 0.04
C THR A 713 11.71 -19.70 -0.03
N THR A 714 12.46 -20.16 -1.03
CA THR A 714 12.70 -21.59 -1.25
C THR A 714 14.19 -21.91 -1.25
N LEU A 715 14.59 -22.88 -0.44
CA LEU A 715 15.88 -23.55 -0.57
C LEU A 715 15.73 -24.77 -1.47
N ARG A 716 16.56 -24.86 -2.51
CA ARG A 716 16.62 -26.02 -3.40
C ARG A 716 17.99 -26.69 -3.27
N VAL A 717 17.97 -27.98 -2.94
CA VAL A 717 19.18 -28.81 -2.96
C VAL A 717 19.24 -29.62 -4.25
N ILE A 718 20.42 -29.63 -4.87
CA ILE A 718 20.75 -30.45 -6.03
C ILE A 718 21.92 -31.35 -5.60
N VAL A 719 21.75 -32.66 -5.76
CA VAL A 719 22.82 -33.64 -5.52
C VAL A 719 23.24 -34.33 -6.80
N THR A 720 24.53 -34.65 -6.94
CA THR A 720 25.10 -35.33 -8.10
C THR A 720 26.04 -36.46 -7.69
N ARG A 721 26.06 -37.58 -8.41
CA ARG A 721 26.92 -38.75 -8.12
C ARG A 721 28.36 -38.57 -8.62
N SER A 722 28.51 -38.11 -9.86
CA SER A 722 29.76 -38.21 -10.63
C SER A 722 30.75 -37.05 -10.41
N GLY A 723 30.34 -35.97 -9.73
CA GLY A 723 31.19 -34.80 -9.46
C GLY A 723 30.36 -33.55 -9.08
N PRO A 724 30.98 -32.51 -8.50
CA PRO A 724 30.28 -31.27 -8.17
C PRO A 724 29.77 -30.56 -9.42
N LEU A 725 28.67 -29.82 -9.27
CA LEU A 725 28.07 -29.06 -10.36
C LEU A 725 29.07 -28.03 -10.92
N LYS A 726 29.41 -28.12 -12.21
CA LYS A 726 30.38 -27.21 -12.87
C LYS A 726 29.63 -26.06 -13.54
N MET A 727 29.82 -24.84 -13.03
CA MET A 727 29.20 -23.58 -13.48
C MET A 727 30.17 -22.83 -14.42
N LYS A 728 29.75 -22.42 -15.64
CA LYS A 728 30.61 -21.69 -16.63
C LYS A 728 29.95 -20.42 -17.16
N LEU A 729 30.75 -19.37 -17.35
CA LEU A 729 30.38 -18.03 -17.82
C LEU A 729 30.59 -17.92 -19.32
N ASP A 730 29.56 -17.46 -20.03
CA ASP A 730 29.59 -17.14 -21.46
C ASP A 730 29.23 -15.64 -21.62
N ASP A 731 29.91 -14.94 -22.53
CA ASP A 731 29.74 -13.49 -22.75
C ASP A 731 28.49 -13.12 -23.58
N ARG A 732 27.87 -14.07 -24.27
CA ARG A 732 26.59 -13.88 -24.97
C ARG A 732 25.43 -13.75 -23.98
N VAL A 733 25.46 -14.49 -22.89
CA VAL A 733 24.45 -14.41 -21.81
C VAL A 733 24.49 -13.04 -21.13
N LYS A 734 25.67 -12.45 -20.91
CA LYS A 734 25.80 -11.08 -20.35
C LYS A 734 25.20 -10.01 -21.25
N ALA A 735 25.38 -10.14 -22.57
CA ALA A 735 24.84 -9.21 -23.55
C ALA A 735 23.31 -9.34 -23.68
N ASP A 736 22.77 -10.57 -23.65
CA ASP A 736 21.33 -10.82 -23.70
C ASP A 736 20.61 -10.30 -22.45
N LEU A 737 21.19 -10.49 -21.25
CA LEU A 737 20.64 -10.02 -19.97
C LEU A 737 20.65 -8.49 -19.84
N SER A 738 21.72 -7.82 -20.29
CA SER A 738 21.82 -6.36 -20.27
C SER A 738 20.84 -5.71 -21.26
N SER A 739 20.55 -6.38 -22.37
CA SER A 739 19.57 -5.91 -23.36
C SER A 739 18.10 -6.11 -22.93
N LYS A 740 17.86 -6.89 -21.86
CA LYS A 740 16.54 -7.22 -21.31
C LYS A 740 16.28 -6.60 -19.93
N GLY A 741 17.12 -5.67 -19.50
CA GLY A 741 16.90 -4.88 -18.27
C GLY A 741 17.14 -5.63 -16.95
N ILE A 742 17.87 -6.74 -16.95
CA ILE A 742 18.15 -7.53 -15.74
C ILE A 742 19.50 -7.11 -15.14
N PRO A 743 19.54 -6.47 -13.96
CA PRO A 743 20.78 -6.06 -13.34
C PRO A 743 21.49 -7.27 -12.70
N SER A 744 22.46 -7.84 -13.42
CA SER A 744 23.54 -8.72 -12.92
C SER A 744 23.15 -10.00 -12.14
N LEU A 745 23.39 -11.16 -12.76
CA LEU A 745 23.63 -12.43 -12.04
C LEU A 745 24.93 -12.32 -11.24
N GLY A 746 24.84 -11.93 -9.97
CA GLY A 746 25.96 -11.91 -9.03
C GLY A 746 25.93 -13.11 -8.09
N PHE A 747 27.11 -13.65 -7.73
CA PHE A 747 27.29 -14.61 -6.61
C PHE A 747 27.06 -13.98 -5.22
N ALA A 748 26.30 -12.90 -5.15
CA ALA A 748 26.06 -12.14 -3.93
C ALA A 748 24.76 -11.34 -3.95
N SER A 749 23.84 -11.61 -4.90
CA SER A 749 22.71 -10.69 -5.13
C SER A 749 21.36 -11.39 -5.37
N ALA A 750 21.09 -12.53 -4.73
CA ALA A 750 19.70 -12.73 -4.28
C ALA A 750 19.68 -12.18 -2.86
N LYS A 751 18.80 -11.22 -2.59
CA LYS A 751 18.86 -10.50 -1.31
C LYS A 751 18.06 -11.24 -0.22
N GLY A 752 17.27 -12.28 -0.55
CA GLY A 752 16.37 -12.96 0.40
C GLY A 752 17.00 -13.95 1.40
N ILE A 753 18.11 -14.61 1.05
CA ILE A 753 18.87 -15.51 1.94
C ILE A 753 20.35 -15.20 1.82
N GLY A 754 20.98 -14.92 2.95
CA GLY A 754 22.42 -14.77 3.06
C GLY A 754 23.09 -16.03 3.63
N ALA A 755 24.40 -16.10 3.47
CA ALA A 755 25.25 -17.04 4.18
C ALA A 755 26.38 -16.23 4.85
N ARG A 756 26.80 -16.61 6.07
CA ARG A 756 27.88 -15.94 6.82
C ARG A 756 28.63 -16.93 7.73
N PRO A 757 29.89 -16.67 8.14
CA PRO A 757 30.63 -17.60 9.00
C PRO A 757 30.02 -17.67 10.41
N ALA A 758 30.15 -18.81 11.09
CA ALA A 758 29.71 -18.96 12.46
C ALA A 758 30.47 -18.00 13.41
N ALA A 759 29.78 -17.41 14.40
CA ALA A 759 30.33 -16.40 15.31
C ALA A 759 31.62 -16.84 16.06
N SER A 760 31.86 -18.15 16.21
CA SER A 760 33.08 -18.71 16.82
C SER A 760 34.32 -18.72 15.91
N ASN A 761 34.20 -18.36 14.62
CA ASN A 761 35.26 -18.44 13.60
C ASN A 761 35.67 -17.06 13.03
N GLN A 762 35.42 -15.95 13.75
CA GLN A 762 35.65 -14.58 13.26
C GLN A 762 37.13 -14.20 12.98
N SER A 763 38.11 -15.10 13.17
CA SER A 763 39.54 -14.82 13.03
C SER A 763 40.16 -15.17 11.67
N VAL A 764 39.42 -15.14 10.56
CA VAL A 764 40.01 -15.37 9.23
C VAL A 764 40.08 -14.07 8.44
N THR A 765 41.28 -13.48 8.43
CA THR A 765 41.65 -12.38 7.54
C THR A 765 41.49 -12.82 6.09
N ASN A 766 40.74 -12.04 5.31
CA ASN A 766 40.38 -12.31 3.92
C ASN A 766 41.58 -12.00 3.00
N PRO A 767 42.26 -12.99 2.36
CA PRO A 767 43.23 -12.69 1.32
C PRO A 767 42.51 -12.18 0.05
N ASP A 768 43.22 -11.40 -0.77
CA ASP A 768 42.72 -10.77 -2.00
C ASP A 768 41.97 -11.76 -2.91
N ARG A 769 40.82 -11.30 -3.44
CA ARG A 769 39.81 -12.10 -4.18
C ARG A 769 40.29 -12.53 -5.57
N PRO A 770 40.36 -13.84 -5.89
CA PRO A 770 40.03 -14.34 -7.22
C PRO A 770 38.51 -14.50 -7.34
N ALA A 771 37.96 -14.24 -8.53
CA ALA A 771 36.52 -14.37 -8.79
C ALA A 771 36.03 -15.83 -8.65
N ILE A 772 34.85 -16.01 -8.05
CA ILE A 772 34.03 -17.23 -8.17
C ILE A 772 33.56 -17.32 -9.62
N PRO A 773 33.82 -18.42 -10.37
CA PRO A 773 33.27 -18.55 -11.71
C PRO A 773 31.74 -18.76 -11.68
N GLY A 774 30.99 -17.81 -12.26
CA GLY A 774 29.62 -17.99 -12.80
C GLY A 774 29.54 -18.97 -13.95
N ASN A 775 28.39 -19.57 -14.31
CA ASN A 775 26.97 -19.26 -14.06
C ASN A 775 26.14 -20.51 -13.67
N LEU A 776 24.85 -20.33 -13.30
CA LEU A 776 23.84 -21.39 -13.41
C LEU A 776 23.91 -22.07 -14.79
N LEU A 777 23.71 -23.39 -14.81
CA LEU A 777 23.95 -24.26 -15.96
C LEU A 777 23.34 -23.70 -17.26
N ALA A 778 24.12 -23.67 -18.34
CA ALA A 778 23.63 -23.33 -19.68
C ALA A 778 22.79 -24.45 -20.33
N ARG A 779 22.53 -25.56 -19.61
CA ARG A 779 21.78 -26.74 -20.09
C ARG A 779 20.96 -27.38 -18.96
N PRO A 780 19.77 -27.94 -19.23
CA PRO A 780 19.00 -28.72 -18.25
C PRO A 780 19.83 -29.82 -17.56
N LEU A 781 19.55 -30.11 -16.28
CA LEU A 781 20.23 -31.18 -15.54
C LEU A 781 20.07 -32.54 -16.22
N SER A 782 18.92 -32.80 -16.84
CA SER A 782 18.62 -34.00 -17.63
C SER A 782 19.48 -34.15 -18.90
N GLU A 783 20.03 -33.06 -19.42
CA GLU A 783 20.96 -33.07 -20.56
C GLU A 783 22.42 -33.13 -20.13
N THR A 784 22.70 -32.81 -18.86
CA THR A 784 24.05 -32.72 -18.29
C THR A 784 24.44 -33.99 -17.54
N PHE A 785 23.48 -34.67 -16.91
CA PHE A 785 23.69 -35.87 -16.10
C PHE A 785 22.71 -36.97 -16.51
N ALA A 786 23.14 -38.22 -16.41
CA ALA A 786 22.27 -39.36 -16.66
C ALA A 786 21.11 -39.41 -15.64
N PRO A 787 19.94 -39.99 -15.97
CA PRO A 787 18.77 -40.05 -15.07
C PRO A 787 18.98 -40.73 -13.71
N ASN A 788 20.13 -41.34 -13.42
CA ASN A 788 20.44 -41.92 -12.10
C ASN A 788 21.61 -41.22 -11.40
N ASP A 789 22.14 -40.13 -11.96
CA ASP A 789 23.36 -39.47 -11.47
C ASP A 789 23.09 -38.15 -10.73
N TRP A 790 21.82 -37.80 -10.49
CA TRP A 790 21.44 -36.60 -9.73
C TRP A 790 20.09 -36.73 -9.03
N ALA A 791 19.80 -35.88 -8.06
CA ALA A 791 18.47 -35.75 -7.46
C ALA A 791 18.26 -34.33 -6.91
N THR A 792 17.00 -33.94 -6.65
CA THR A 792 16.65 -32.63 -6.11
C THR A 792 15.59 -32.70 -5.03
N ALA A 793 15.68 -31.82 -4.04
CA ALA A 793 14.61 -31.55 -3.08
C ALA A 793 14.49 -30.04 -2.85
N GLU A 794 13.34 -29.61 -2.33
CA GLU A 794 13.06 -28.22 -2.03
C GLU A 794 12.39 -28.09 -0.66
N TRP A 795 12.65 -26.96 -0.01
CA TRP A 795 12.00 -26.57 1.22
C TRP A 795 11.61 -25.09 1.14
N THR A 796 10.32 -24.81 1.33
CA THR A 796 9.75 -23.47 1.23
C THR A 796 9.30 -22.99 2.60
N PHE A 797 9.65 -21.75 2.92
CA PHE A 797 9.33 -21.07 4.18
C PHE A 797 9.13 -19.57 3.92
N PHE A 798 8.68 -18.85 4.94
CA PHE A 798 8.49 -17.40 4.88
C PHE A 798 9.64 -16.68 5.56
N THR A 799 10.15 -15.63 4.93
CA THR A 799 11.05 -14.66 5.57
C THR A 799 10.27 -13.37 5.91
N LYS A 800 10.61 -12.67 7.00
CA LYS A 800 9.94 -11.43 7.46
C LYS A 800 10.95 -10.40 7.95
N SER A 801 10.60 -9.11 7.94
CA SER A 801 11.52 -7.99 8.23
C SER A 801 11.79 -7.67 9.70
N GLY A 802 10.94 -8.08 10.65
CA GLY A 802 11.08 -7.68 12.07
C GLY A 802 11.62 -8.78 12.98
N SER A 803 12.47 -8.49 13.95
CA SER A 803 12.72 -9.41 15.08
C SER A 803 11.49 -9.44 16.00
N GLN A 804 11.26 -10.56 16.70
CA GLN A 804 10.34 -10.59 17.85
C GLN A 804 10.72 -9.55 18.90
#